data_AF-A0A4C2E025-F1
#
_entry.id   AF-A0A4C2E025-F1
#
_cell.length_a   1.000
_cell.length_b   1.000
_cell.length_c   1.000
_cell.angle_alpha   90.00
_cell.angle_beta   90.00
_cell.angle_gamma   90.00
#
_symmetry.space_group_name_H-M   'P 1'
#
loop_
_entity.id
_entity.type
_entity.pdbx_description
1 polymer ?
#
loop_
_entity_poly.entity_id
_entity_poly.type
_entity_poly.pdbx_seq_one_letter_code
_entity_poly.pdbx_strand_id
1 'polypeptide(L)'
;MELPSEILELIVSQGLDSCQTSISWMQISPIFQKLVTDLLGVVVLQDGVRDLQEIDVPFDYKRLMSRFNTLQVSTDFPNSEKLLEFIKEYMHLLIVIQSDRNYSDVLASLIVAIAKGCNRNTTICVIYSNFHNYLSKLYFRGMAFCEENVVFSELHVVGKVPLTGNELFDLNTLFQRTYLYNLKNLYSLDIQSKDHRIISWDLDVINELHFGTFDEQWHDYFNECPNLRKIENTKYPMCTNDEPFRLPKCESISLTQYVDGIHYQPIDGSQIHGELELVPLLRCKDPEFYNLLFYKLKKLKVVLNDSESHSVRFHQCHFDSLDTLDCSSGLIPWTDFTNSGARLKHVKLSLTTNEQAEWLCKCPYRLEKISIVSYGVWSPASPNITHFPLEIIKCQTIDLEIQSIWHCYLFHVLVFPSVEITADLTITIKEASLLQSILDNDFPIDRWGINLENDCIVLEIPSVKHLTISVINRKEYPMRDCGSRALPSNFTSSSLVADYSNIFFDINSSIQNYAVSPSAFRRNSLAGADSVTARRQSAISDLTSLPIYPGSVRNRRSSFTSSSIGRTPLIRACKLMPIGTCPEKITVNLAALDASIISWERVKTNKITLLQVLAQDSNSELSCPYDSIRSLSENIIQILTYPYHISLQGMFVEKFQVVVALEVLGLDIQRNQRKQFAADLQRYLASKGHNIDVFTKPEENCRASVFLKFD
;
A
#
# COMPACT_ATOMS: atom_id res chain seq x y z
N MET A 1 33.24 -30.31 45.04
CA MET A 1 32.90 -29.30 46.05
C MET A 1 31.41 -29.07 45.90
N GLU A 2 30.59 -29.59 46.81
CA GLU A 2 29.14 -29.45 46.76
C GLU A 2 28.77 -28.12 47.45
N LEU A 3 27.91 -27.32 46.83
CA LEU A 3 27.39 -26.09 47.44
C LEU A 3 26.42 -26.49 48.58
N PRO A 4 26.50 -25.87 49.77
CA PRO A 4 25.56 -26.11 50.86
C PRO A 4 24.10 -25.88 50.40
N SER A 5 23.19 -26.76 50.81
CA SER A 5 21.76 -26.69 50.47
C SER A 5 21.12 -25.37 50.88
N GLU A 6 21.56 -24.80 52.00
CA GLU A 6 21.05 -23.53 52.54
C GLU A 6 21.38 -22.36 51.62
N ILE A 7 22.56 -22.38 50.98
CA ILE A 7 22.96 -21.34 50.02
C ILE A 7 22.16 -21.50 48.73
N LEU A 8 21.93 -22.73 48.27
CA LEU A 8 21.12 -23.00 47.08
C LEU A 8 19.66 -22.62 47.27
N GLU A 9 19.06 -22.91 48.43
CA GLU A 9 17.71 -22.48 48.79
C GLU A 9 17.58 -20.96 48.87
N LEU A 10 18.61 -20.28 49.38
CA LEU A 10 18.66 -18.82 49.43
C LEU A 10 18.78 -18.20 48.03
N ILE A 11 19.57 -18.81 47.13
CA ILE A 11 19.65 -18.41 45.73
C ILE A 11 18.30 -18.62 45.03
N VAL A 12 17.65 -19.77 45.23
CA VAL A 12 16.35 -20.08 44.61
C VAL A 12 15.28 -19.10 45.08
N SER A 13 15.20 -18.84 46.40
CA SER A 13 14.19 -17.93 46.97
C SER A 13 14.35 -16.48 46.53
N GLN A 14 15.59 -16.05 46.23
CA GLN A 14 15.88 -14.73 45.67
C GLN A 14 15.79 -14.67 44.14
N GLY A 15 15.88 -15.81 43.45
CA GLY A 15 15.90 -15.94 41.99
C GLY A 15 14.58 -16.34 41.35
N LEU A 16 13.43 -16.06 41.98
CA LEU A 16 12.08 -16.25 41.39
C LEU A 16 11.60 -14.99 40.67
N ASP A 17 12.53 -14.17 40.19
CA ASP A 17 12.28 -12.93 39.45
C ASP A 17 11.84 -13.18 38.00
N SER A 18 12.04 -14.39 37.47
CA SER A 18 11.67 -14.78 36.11
C SER A 18 10.85 -16.07 36.07
N CYS A 19 9.89 -16.14 35.14
CA CYS A 19 9.10 -17.33 34.86
C CYS A 19 10.01 -18.49 34.40
N GLN A 20 10.98 -18.20 33.52
CA GLN A 20 11.91 -19.22 33.01
C GLN A 20 12.85 -19.74 34.10
N THR A 21 13.35 -18.86 34.98
CA THR A 21 14.20 -19.26 36.12
C THR A 21 13.40 -20.11 37.10
N SER A 22 12.16 -19.73 37.41
CA SER A 22 11.27 -20.50 38.29
C SER A 22 11.04 -21.92 37.77
N ILE A 23 10.75 -22.05 36.47
CA ILE A 23 10.55 -23.36 35.82
C ILE A 23 11.85 -24.18 35.84
N SER A 24 13.00 -23.55 35.61
CA SER A 24 14.30 -24.21 35.65
C SER A 24 14.62 -24.77 37.03
N TRP A 25 14.34 -24.02 38.10
CA TRP A 25 14.51 -24.49 39.49
C TRP A 25 13.63 -25.70 39.81
N MET A 26 12.38 -25.70 39.36
CA MET A 26 11.48 -26.85 39.54
C MET A 26 11.97 -28.12 38.83
N GLN A 27 12.75 -28.00 37.76
CA GLN A 27 13.28 -29.15 37.01
C GLN A 27 14.50 -29.81 37.66
N ILE A 28 15.20 -29.10 38.56
CA ILE A 28 16.46 -29.59 39.14
C ILE A 28 16.21 -30.63 40.24
N SER A 29 15.30 -30.36 41.19
CA SER A 29 15.01 -31.31 42.28
C SER A 29 13.64 -31.09 42.93
N PRO A 30 13.07 -32.11 43.60
CA PRO A 30 11.82 -31.97 44.36
C PRO A 30 11.88 -30.95 45.50
N ILE A 31 13.06 -30.71 46.07
CA ILE A 31 13.26 -29.73 47.16
C ILE A 31 13.01 -28.32 46.62
N PHE A 32 13.63 -27.99 45.48
CA PHE A 32 13.43 -26.69 44.83
C PHE A 32 12.03 -26.57 44.25
N GLN A 33 11.44 -27.68 43.76
CA GLN A 33 10.05 -27.70 43.33
C GLN A 33 9.11 -27.22 44.45
N LYS A 34 9.28 -27.78 45.66
CA LYS A 34 8.48 -27.39 46.82
C LYS A 34 8.73 -25.93 47.20
N LEU A 35 10.00 -25.51 47.24
CA LEU A 35 10.36 -24.13 47.58
C LEU A 35 9.75 -23.10 46.62
N VAL A 36 9.76 -23.39 45.31
CA VAL A 36 9.11 -22.55 44.30
C VAL A 36 7.61 -22.48 44.56
N THR A 37 6.93 -23.62 44.78
CA THR A 37 5.48 -23.62 45.02
C THR A 37 5.07 -22.97 46.34
N ASP A 38 5.95 -22.96 47.34
CA ASP A 38 5.69 -22.32 48.64
C ASP A 38 5.86 -20.78 48.56
N LEU A 39 6.63 -20.26 47.58
CA LEU A 39 6.95 -18.84 47.45
C LEU A 39 6.24 -18.13 46.29
N LEU A 40 5.85 -18.86 45.24
CA LEU A 40 5.22 -18.34 44.02
C LEU A 40 3.72 -18.66 43.97
N GLY A 41 2.89 -17.63 43.98
CA GLY A 41 1.45 -17.74 43.74
C GLY A 41 1.10 -17.56 42.25
N VAL A 42 0.23 -18.40 41.72
CA VAL A 42 -0.25 -18.32 40.33
C VAL A 42 -1.71 -17.88 40.31
N VAL A 43 -2.00 -16.73 39.71
CA VAL A 43 -3.36 -16.22 39.52
C VAL A 43 -3.74 -16.34 38.05
N VAL A 44 -4.74 -17.15 37.75
CA VAL A 44 -5.27 -17.29 36.38
C VAL A 44 -6.54 -16.45 36.25
N LEU A 45 -6.46 -15.39 35.44
CA LEU A 45 -7.59 -14.51 35.12
C LEU A 45 -8.20 -14.95 33.79
N GLN A 46 -9.43 -15.45 33.85
CA GLN A 46 -10.22 -15.85 32.69
C GLN A 46 -11.21 -14.74 32.33
N ASP A 47 -11.01 -14.13 31.17
CA ASP A 47 -11.83 -13.03 30.68
C ASP A 47 -12.56 -13.42 29.40
N GLY A 48 -13.76 -13.98 29.55
CA GLY A 48 -14.46 -14.57 28.41
C GLY A 48 -15.20 -15.86 28.73
N VAL A 49 -15.85 -16.41 27.71
CA VAL A 49 -16.76 -17.57 27.86
C VAL A 49 -16.11 -18.88 27.45
N ARG A 50 -14.98 -18.83 26.72
CA ARG A 50 -14.33 -20.03 26.18
C ARG A 50 -13.35 -20.64 27.18
N ASP A 51 -13.30 -21.97 27.23
CA ASP A 51 -12.23 -22.71 27.92
C ASP A 51 -10.91 -22.51 27.15
N LEU A 52 -10.10 -21.53 27.56
CA LEU A 52 -8.89 -21.11 26.86
C LEU A 52 -7.67 -22.02 27.13
N GLN A 53 -7.91 -23.29 27.46
CA GLN A 53 -6.86 -24.25 27.82
C GLN A 53 -5.92 -24.61 26.65
N GLU A 54 -6.33 -24.34 25.41
CA GLU A 54 -5.62 -24.67 24.16
C GLU A 54 -4.71 -23.55 23.61
N ILE A 55 -4.55 -22.42 24.31
CA ILE A 55 -3.53 -21.45 23.91
C ILE A 55 -2.15 -22.07 24.18
N ASP A 56 -1.36 -22.22 23.12
CA ASP A 56 0.04 -22.63 23.20
C ASP A 56 0.87 -21.47 23.77
N VAL A 57 1.11 -21.52 25.09
CA VAL A 57 1.87 -20.52 25.83
C VAL A 57 3.30 -21.04 25.98
N PRO A 58 4.33 -20.20 25.77
CA PRO A 58 5.72 -20.63 25.87
C PRO A 58 6.08 -21.15 27.27
N PHE A 59 7.03 -22.10 27.30
CA PHE A 59 7.72 -22.66 28.47
C PHE A 59 6.94 -23.58 29.45
N ASP A 60 5.74 -24.06 29.13
CA ASP A 60 4.98 -25.00 30.01
C ASP A 60 4.81 -24.46 31.45
N TYR A 61 4.38 -23.20 31.56
CA TYR A 61 4.14 -22.52 32.85
C TYR A 61 3.18 -23.30 33.77
N LYS A 62 2.36 -24.20 33.21
CA LYS A 62 1.45 -25.09 33.95
C LYS A 62 2.20 -25.94 34.99
N ARG A 63 3.51 -26.16 34.81
CA ARG A 63 4.36 -26.82 35.82
C ARG A 63 4.47 -26.07 37.14
N LEU A 64 4.34 -24.74 37.11
CA LEU A 64 4.35 -23.88 38.30
C LEU A 64 3.04 -23.98 39.10
N MET A 65 1.99 -24.59 38.53
CA MET A 65 0.67 -24.68 39.14
C MET A 65 0.53 -25.91 40.03
N SER A 66 -0.02 -25.72 41.21
CA SER A 66 -0.45 -26.76 42.14
C SER A 66 -1.80 -26.41 42.74
N ARG A 67 -2.41 -27.34 43.48
CA ARG A 67 -3.70 -27.08 44.15
C ARG A 67 -3.62 -26.03 45.26
N PHE A 68 -2.41 -25.73 45.75
CA PHE A 68 -2.19 -24.86 46.90
C PHE A 68 -1.77 -23.44 46.48
N ASN A 69 -0.94 -23.34 45.45
CA ASN A 69 -0.39 -22.07 44.97
C ASN A 69 -1.08 -21.54 43.70
N THR A 70 -2.30 -21.97 43.41
CA THR A 70 -3.04 -21.52 42.22
C THR A 70 -4.45 -21.06 42.55
N LEU A 71 -4.81 -19.88 42.06
CA LEU A 71 -6.17 -19.34 42.13
C LEU A 71 -6.68 -19.00 40.72
N GLN A 72 -7.85 -19.52 40.37
CA GLN A 72 -8.56 -19.16 39.15
C GLN A 72 -9.65 -18.14 39.46
N VAL A 73 -9.72 -17.06 38.67
CA VAL A 73 -10.71 -15.98 38.82
C VAL A 73 -11.30 -15.68 37.45
N SER A 74 -12.62 -15.76 37.34
CA SER A 74 -13.36 -15.31 36.15
C SER A 74 -13.74 -13.84 36.29
N THR A 75 -13.61 -13.07 35.22
CA THR A 75 -14.05 -11.66 35.19
C THR A 75 -15.56 -11.50 35.18
N ASP A 76 -16.32 -12.55 34.86
CA ASP A 76 -17.79 -12.52 34.90
C ASP A 76 -18.32 -12.54 36.33
N PHE A 77 -17.60 -13.21 37.24
CA PHE A 77 -17.95 -13.34 38.66
C PHE A 77 -16.71 -13.25 39.56
N PRO A 78 -16.05 -12.08 39.64
CA PRO A 78 -14.82 -11.95 40.39
C PRO A 78 -15.05 -12.02 41.90
N ASN A 79 -14.35 -12.92 42.59
CA ASN A 79 -14.29 -12.93 44.05
C ASN A 79 -13.04 -12.16 44.53
N SER A 80 -13.21 -10.86 44.75
CA SER A 80 -12.13 -9.95 45.13
C SER A 80 -11.54 -10.24 46.52
N GLU A 81 -12.36 -10.65 47.49
CA GLU A 81 -11.90 -10.97 48.85
C GLU A 81 -10.94 -12.15 48.83
N LYS A 82 -11.35 -13.26 48.20
CA LYS A 82 -10.50 -14.46 48.07
C LYS A 82 -9.22 -14.17 47.28
N LEU A 83 -9.30 -13.32 46.25
CA LEU A 83 -8.12 -12.90 45.49
C LEU A 83 -7.14 -12.13 46.36
N LEU A 84 -7.62 -11.16 47.14
CA LEU A 84 -6.78 -10.34 48.02
C LEU A 84 -6.15 -11.14 49.17
N GLU A 85 -6.87 -12.13 49.71
CA GLU A 85 -6.32 -13.05 50.71
C GLU A 85 -5.19 -13.89 50.11
N PHE A 86 -5.43 -14.50 48.95
CA PHE A 86 -4.46 -15.35 48.26
C PHE A 86 -3.16 -14.61 47.91
N ILE A 87 -3.24 -13.42 47.31
CA ILE A 87 -2.04 -12.70 46.85
C ILE A 87 -1.14 -12.24 48.00
N LYS A 88 -1.67 -12.09 49.22
CA LYS A 88 -0.89 -11.69 50.39
C LYS A 88 -0.04 -12.81 50.97
N GLU A 89 -0.30 -14.05 50.59
CA GLU A 89 0.47 -15.21 51.07
C GLU A 89 1.82 -15.36 50.35
N TYR A 90 1.98 -14.77 49.17
CA TYR A 90 3.13 -15.00 48.29
C TYR A 90 3.98 -13.75 48.10
N MET A 91 5.29 -13.93 47.94
CA MET A 91 6.26 -12.86 47.65
C MET A 91 6.56 -12.73 46.15
N HIS A 92 6.19 -13.75 45.38
CA HIS A 92 6.29 -13.77 43.93
C HIS A 92 4.93 -14.16 43.35
N LEU A 93 4.50 -13.47 42.30
CA LEU A 93 3.23 -13.72 41.64
C LEU A 93 3.41 -13.88 40.14
N LEU A 94 2.80 -14.95 39.61
CA LEU A 94 2.57 -15.13 38.19
C LEU A 94 1.10 -14.91 37.87
N ILE A 95 0.79 -13.88 37.08
CA ILE A 95 -0.56 -13.60 36.62
C ILE A 95 -0.70 -14.11 35.19
N VAL A 96 -1.59 -15.06 34.97
CA VAL A 96 -1.88 -15.62 33.64
C VAL A 96 -3.24 -15.09 33.19
N ILE A 97 -3.23 -14.23 32.19
CA ILE A 97 -4.42 -13.62 31.61
C ILE A 97 -4.76 -14.35 30.32
N GLN A 98 -5.97 -14.88 30.27
CA GLN A 98 -6.53 -15.49 29.08
C GLN A 98 -7.81 -14.74 28.73
N SER A 99 -7.84 -14.07 27.58
CA SER A 99 -9.00 -13.29 27.16
C SER A 99 -9.46 -13.65 25.75
N ASP A 100 -10.78 -13.72 25.56
CA ASP A 100 -11.42 -13.74 24.24
C ASP A 100 -12.16 -12.44 23.93
N ARG A 101 -11.98 -11.39 24.74
CA ARG A 101 -12.56 -10.06 24.56
C ARG A 101 -11.51 -9.11 24.02
N ASN A 102 -11.93 -8.08 23.28
CA ASN A 102 -11.00 -7.02 22.88
C ASN A 102 -10.57 -6.20 24.12
N TYR A 103 -11.52 -5.74 24.93
CA TYR A 103 -11.21 -4.99 26.15
C TYR A 103 -12.20 -5.32 27.27
N SER A 104 -11.74 -5.28 28.53
CA SER A 104 -12.51 -5.62 29.72
C SER A 104 -12.11 -4.74 30.89
N ASP A 105 -13.00 -3.82 31.30
CA ASP A 105 -12.78 -2.93 32.44
C ASP A 105 -12.62 -3.70 33.76
N VAL A 106 -13.33 -4.83 33.88
CA VAL A 106 -13.24 -5.69 35.07
C VAL A 106 -11.87 -6.33 35.14
N LEU A 107 -11.33 -6.83 34.03
CA LEU A 107 -9.97 -7.36 33.97
C LEU A 107 -8.94 -6.28 34.33
N ALA A 108 -9.03 -5.09 33.73
CA ALA A 108 -8.16 -3.97 34.07
C ALA A 108 -8.22 -3.62 35.57
N SER A 109 -9.42 -3.59 36.15
CA SER A 109 -9.61 -3.32 37.57
C SER A 109 -9.02 -4.40 38.47
N LEU A 110 -9.14 -5.68 38.10
CA LEU A 110 -8.58 -6.81 38.84
C LEU A 110 -7.06 -6.79 38.82
N ILE A 111 -6.45 -6.55 37.66
CA ILE A 111 -4.99 -6.42 37.49
C ILE A 111 -4.45 -5.35 38.46
N VAL A 112 -5.10 -4.18 38.52
CA VAL A 112 -4.72 -3.10 39.43
C VAL A 112 -4.96 -3.47 40.90
N ALA A 113 -6.07 -4.14 41.21
CA ALA A 113 -6.37 -4.59 42.57
C ALA A 113 -5.34 -5.60 43.08
N ILE A 114 -4.86 -6.50 42.21
CA ILE A 114 -3.77 -7.43 42.53
C ILE A 114 -2.53 -6.63 42.90
N ALA A 115 -2.05 -5.74 42.03
CA ALA A 115 -0.84 -4.97 42.29
C ALA A 115 -0.92 -4.14 43.59
N LYS A 116 -2.08 -3.54 43.89
CA LYS A 116 -2.30 -2.78 45.14
C LYS A 116 -2.40 -3.65 46.39
N GLY A 117 -2.88 -4.88 46.27
CA GLY A 117 -3.10 -5.77 47.41
C GLY A 117 -1.88 -6.61 47.81
N CYS A 118 -0.82 -6.61 46.98
CA CYS A 118 0.43 -7.31 47.22
C CYS A 118 1.21 -6.78 48.42
N ASN A 119 2.07 -7.62 48.99
CA ASN A 119 3.06 -7.18 49.98
C ASN A 119 4.13 -6.29 49.32
N ARG A 120 4.82 -5.47 50.13
CA ARG A 120 5.92 -4.64 49.64
C ARG A 120 7.04 -5.51 49.06
N ASN A 121 7.58 -5.08 47.92
CA ASN A 121 8.60 -5.76 47.12
C ASN A 121 8.16 -7.09 46.51
N THR A 122 6.85 -7.35 46.40
CA THR A 122 6.35 -8.53 45.67
C THR A 122 6.79 -8.42 44.20
N THR A 123 7.34 -9.50 43.66
CA THR A 123 7.72 -9.56 42.23
C THR A 123 6.54 -10.08 41.42
N ILE A 124 6.19 -9.38 40.33
CA ILE A 124 5.05 -9.72 39.48
C ILE A 124 5.55 -10.04 38.07
N CYS A 125 5.17 -11.22 37.58
CA CYS A 125 5.29 -11.63 36.19
C CYS A 125 3.89 -11.80 35.58
N VAL A 126 3.72 -11.41 34.33
CA VAL A 126 2.44 -11.50 33.62
C VAL A 126 2.61 -12.29 32.33
N ILE A 127 1.71 -13.25 32.09
CA ILE A 127 1.52 -13.88 30.78
C ILE A 127 0.18 -13.40 30.26
N TYR A 128 0.17 -12.69 29.14
CA TYR A 128 -1.02 -12.21 28.47
C TYR A 128 -1.22 -12.95 27.15
N SER A 129 -2.39 -13.55 27.00
CA SER A 129 -2.80 -14.11 25.72
C SER A 129 -4.25 -13.76 25.39
N ASN A 130 -4.45 -13.37 24.14
CA ASN A 130 -5.73 -12.91 23.62
C ASN A 130 -6.05 -13.56 22.28
N PHE A 131 -7.29 -14.03 22.09
CA PHE A 131 -7.72 -14.68 20.84
C PHE A 131 -7.82 -13.74 19.63
N HIS A 132 -7.96 -12.45 19.88
CA HIS A 132 -8.16 -11.42 18.87
C HIS A 132 -6.87 -10.65 18.54
N ASN A 133 -5.71 -11.04 19.07
CA ASN A 133 -4.44 -10.35 18.86
C ASN A 133 -4.54 -8.85 19.22
N TYR A 134 -5.15 -8.59 20.37
CA TYR A 134 -5.38 -7.25 20.89
C TYR A 134 -4.79 -7.14 22.29
N LEU A 135 -4.15 -6.00 22.58
CA LEU A 135 -3.78 -5.60 23.93
C LEU A 135 -3.84 -4.08 24.01
N SER A 136 -4.57 -3.56 25.00
CA SER A 136 -4.57 -2.12 25.27
C SER A 136 -3.62 -1.78 26.41
N LYS A 137 -2.87 -0.67 26.26
CA LYS A 137 -2.07 -0.09 27.34
C LYS A 137 -2.87 0.29 28.59
N LEU A 138 -4.20 0.40 28.47
CA LEU A 138 -5.08 0.68 29.61
C LEU A 138 -5.08 -0.42 30.67
N TYR A 139 -4.82 -1.67 30.31
CA TYR A 139 -4.80 -2.78 31.27
C TYR A 139 -3.75 -2.60 32.36
N PHE A 140 -2.58 -2.09 32.01
CA PHE A 140 -1.45 -1.95 32.92
C PHE A 140 -1.27 -0.52 33.43
N ARG A 141 -2.05 0.45 32.93
CA ARG A 141 -1.94 1.86 33.31
C ARG A 141 -2.05 2.07 34.82
N GLY A 142 -2.95 1.35 35.49
CA GLY A 142 -3.12 1.48 36.94
C GLY A 142 -2.00 0.83 37.76
N MET A 143 -1.25 -0.12 37.16
CA MET A 143 -0.10 -0.77 37.80
C MET A 143 1.10 0.16 37.92
N ALA A 144 1.29 1.09 36.98
CA ALA A 144 2.38 2.09 37.05
C ALA A 144 2.37 2.90 38.36
N PHE A 145 1.20 3.12 38.97
CA PHE A 145 1.10 3.79 40.28
C PHE A 145 1.50 2.91 41.47
N CYS A 146 1.90 1.66 41.24
CA CYS A 146 2.28 0.70 42.27
C CYS A 146 3.78 0.36 42.25
N GLU A 147 4.57 0.97 41.35
CA GLU A 147 6.02 0.70 41.19
C GLU A 147 6.84 0.90 42.48
N GLU A 148 6.41 1.77 43.39
CA GLU A 148 7.07 1.95 44.69
C GLU A 148 6.87 0.75 45.64
N ASN A 149 5.85 -0.07 45.39
CA ASN A 149 5.44 -1.17 46.26
C ASN A 149 5.70 -2.55 45.67
N VAL A 150 5.71 -2.70 44.35
CA VAL A 150 5.89 -3.99 43.66
C VAL A 150 6.94 -3.89 42.56
N VAL A 151 7.61 -5.00 42.27
CA VAL A 151 8.61 -5.09 41.21
C VAL A 151 7.98 -5.77 40.00
N PHE A 152 7.77 -5.02 38.91
CA PHE A 152 7.28 -5.54 37.63
C PHE A 152 8.44 -6.14 36.83
N SER A 153 8.59 -7.46 36.87
CA SER A 153 9.75 -8.14 36.29
C SER A 153 9.55 -8.51 34.83
N GLU A 154 8.60 -9.42 34.53
CA GLU A 154 8.41 -9.95 33.18
C GLU A 154 6.98 -9.81 32.66
N LEU A 155 6.84 -9.42 31.39
CA LEU A 155 5.60 -9.49 30.62
C LEU A 155 5.81 -10.39 29.40
N HIS A 156 5.00 -11.43 29.27
CA HIS A 156 4.98 -12.31 28.11
C HIS A 156 3.69 -12.05 27.34
N VAL A 157 3.81 -11.56 26.11
CA VAL A 157 2.65 -11.31 25.22
C VAL A 157 2.66 -12.36 24.12
N VAL A 158 1.59 -13.15 24.07
CA VAL A 158 1.49 -14.30 23.16
C VAL A 158 0.43 -14.01 22.10
N GLY A 159 0.89 -13.80 20.87
CA GLY A 159 0.06 -13.70 19.67
C GLY A 159 -0.39 -15.05 19.14
N LYS A 160 -1.46 -15.06 18.36
CA LYS A 160 -2.04 -16.24 17.71
C LYS A 160 -1.85 -16.20 16.19
N VAL A 161 -1.35 -17.31 15.64
CA VAL A 161 -1.20 -17.58 14.19
C VAL A 161 -2.48 -18.25 13.64
N PRO A 162 -2.94 -17.99 12.40
CA PRO A 162 -2.36 -17.11 11.37
C PRO A 162 -2.76 -15.64 11.55
N LEU A 163 -1.74 -14.77 11.47
CA LEU A 163 -1.85 -13.33 11.54
C LEU A 163 -2.31 -12.82 10.16
N THR A 164 -3.61 -12.75 9.93
CA THR A 164 -4.20 -12.19 8.69
C THR A 164 -5.00 -10.91 8.94
N GLY A 165 -4.65 -10.14 9.97
CA GLY A 165 -5.33 -8.89 10.32
C GLY A 165 -4.44 -7.89 11.06
N ASN A 166 -4.94 -6.67 11.23
CA ASN A 166 -4.30 -5.59 11.99
C ASN A 166 -4.08 -6.05 13.44
N GLU A 167 -2.86 -6.44 13.78
CA GLU A 167 -2.41 -6.65 15.16
C GLU A 167 -2.53 -5.31 15.91
N LEU A 168 -3.34 -5.28 16.97
CA LEU A 168 -3.61 -4.07 17.76
C LEU A 168 -3.04 -4.23 19.17
N PHE A 169 -1.72 -4.40 19.23
CA PHE A 169 -0.97 -4.44 20.48
C PHE A 169 -0.42 -3.04 20.79
N ASP A 170 -0.96 -2.44 21.85
CA ASP A 170 -0.48 -1.21 22.48
C ASP A 170 0.28 -1.55 23.74
N LEU A 171 1.60 -1.40 23.70
CA LEU A 171 2.49 -1.75 24.78
C LEU A 171 3.06 -0.52 25.45
N ASN A 172 3.17 -0.62 26.77
CA ASN A 172 3.97 0.30 27.58
C ASN A 172 5.01 -0.55 28.32
N THR A 173 6.29 -0.20 28.22
CA THR A 173 7.37 -0.94 28.88
C THR A 173 7.39 -0.60 30.37
N LEU A 174 6.39 -1.11 31.10
CA LEU A 174 6.30 -1.06 32.56
C LEU A 174 7.19 -2.13 33.21
N PHE A 175 7.25 -3.31 32.56
CA PHE A 175 8.02 -4.45 33.04
C PHE A 175 9.47 -4.34 32.57
N GLN A 176 10.40 -4.78 33.41
CA GLN A 176 11.84 -4.78 33.09
C GLN A 176 12.15 -5.58 31.82
N ARG A 177 11.44 -6.70 31.60
CA ARG A 177 11.56 -7.52 30.38
C ARG A 177 10.19 -7.78 29.78
N THR A 178 10.03 -7.46 28.51
CA THR A 178 8.82 -7.76 27.73
C THR A 178 9.18 -8.70 26.60
N TYR A 179 8.64 -9.91 26.63
CA TYR A 179 8.81 -10.92 25.60
C TYR A 179 7.59 -10.95 24.69
N LEU A 180 7.81 -10.92 23.38
CA LEU A 180 6.77 -11.05 22.37
C LEU A 180 6.94 -12.37 21.64
N TYR A 181 5.86 -13.16 21.59
CA TYR A 181 5.85 -14.46 20.95
C TYR A 181 4.83 -14.48 19.82
N ASN A 182 5.25 -14.92 18.63
CA ASN A 182 4.39 -15.01 17.45
C ASN A 182 3.71 -13.66 17.11
N LEU A 183 4.41 -12.55 17.30
CA LEU A 183 3.93 -11.20 17.00
C LEU A 183 4.88 -10.54 16.01
N LYS A 184 4.32 -10.09 14.89
CA LYS A 184 5.08 -9.43 13.82
C LYS A 184 4.94 -7.92 13.87
N ASN A 185 3.82 -7.42 14.38
CA ASN A 185 3.50 -6.00 14.33
C ASN A 185 3.06 -5.49 15.71
N LEU A 186 3.60 -4.35 16.12
CA LEU A 186 3.05 -3.58 17.23
C LEU A 186 2.35 -2.34 16.69
N TYR A 187 1.15 -2.06 17.21
CA TYR A 187 0.47 -0.83 16.87
C TYR A 187 1.14 0.36 17.57
N SER A 188 1.36 0.28 18.87
CA SER A 188 2.11 1.31 19.60
C SER A 188 3.04 0.72 20.66
N LEU A 189 4.20 1.36 20.84
CA LEU A 189 5.17 1.04 21.88
C LEU A 189 5.63 2.32 22.60
N ASP A 190 5.23 2.44 23.86
CA ASP A 190 5.67 3.47 24.80
C ASP A 190 6.85 2.94 25.63
N ILE A 191 8.07 3.44 25.38
CA ILE A 191 9.28 3.06 26.13
C ILE A 191 9.50 4.03 27.28
N GLN A 192 9.41 3.55 28.53
CA GLN A 192 9.55 4.39 29.74
C GLN A 192 10.99 4.56 30.22
N SER A 193 11.84 3.55 29.99
CA SER A 193 13.22 3.52 30.50
C SER A 193 14.13 2.72 29.57
N LYS A 194 15.37 3.20 29.38
CA LYS A 194 16.43 2.45 28.67
C LYS A 194 16.84 1.14 29.33
N ASP A 195 16.58 0.98 30.62
CA ASP A 195 16.96 -0.23 31.35
C ASP A 195 15.98 -1.38 31.09
N HIS A 196 14.79 -1.07 30.57
CA HIS A 196 13.81 -2.07 30.17
C HIS A 196 14.17 -2.68 28.83
N ARG A 197 13.74 -3.92 28.60
CA ARG A 197 14.08 -4.66 27.38
C ARG A 197 12.84 -5.22 26.72
N ILE A 198 12.84 -5.15 25.39
CA ILE A 198 11.87 -5.83 24.54
C ILE A 198 12.57 -6.93 23.76
N ILE A 199 12.01 -8.14 23.77
CA ILE A 199 12.65 -9.36 23.30
C ILE A 199 11.69 -10.05 22.34
N SER A 200 12.06 -10.15 21.07
CA SER A 200 11.22 -10.78 20.04
C SER A 200 12.06 -11.30 18.88
N TRP A 201 11.79 -12.53 18.44
CA TRP A 201 12.37 -13.05 17.20
C TRP A 201 11.53 -12.75 15.97
N ASP A 202 10.25 -12.42 16.13
CA ASP A 202 9.30 -12.30 15.01
C ASP A 202 8.91 -10.85 14.69
N LEU A 203 9.21 -9.90 15.58
CA LEU A 203 8.83 -8.49 15.43
C LEU A 203 9.49 -7.89 14.18
N ASP A 204 8.67 -7.40 13.25
CA ASP A 204 9.05 -6.85 11.95
C ASP A 204 8.74 -5.35 11.86
N VAL A 205 7.57 -4.93 12.38
CA VAL A 205 7.08 -3.55 12.27
C VAL A 205 6.60 -2.99 13.62
N ILE A 206 6.93 -1.74 13.88
CA ILE A 206 6.32 -0.91 14.94
C ILE A 206 5.65 0.28 14.26
N ASN A 207 4.33 0.40 14.39
CA ASN A 207 3.60 1.49 13.73
C ASN A 207 3.86 2.82 14.47
N GLU A 208 3.70 2.87 15.79
CA GLU A 208 3.96 4.06 16.60
C GLU A 208 4.99 3.78 17.70
N LEU A 209 6.07 4.55 17.72
CA LEU A 209 7.13 4.45 18.73
C LEU A 209 7.24 5.77 19.52
N HIS A 210 7.21 5.64 20.83
CA HIS A 210 7.32 6.76 21.76
C HIS A 210 8.41 6.49 22.78
N PHE A 211 9.33 7.43 22.93
CA PHE A 211 10.35 7.41 23.98
C PHE A 211 9.89 8.31 25.14
N GLY A 212 10.08 7.85 26.37
CA GLY A 212 9.78 8.61 27.58
C GLY A 212 10.62 9.89 27.67
N THR A 213 11.89 9.82 27.25
CA THR A 213 12.81 10.95 27.13
C THR A 213 13.70 10.79 25.90
N PHE A 214 14.24 11.89 25.38
CA PHE A 214 15.17 11.86 24.25
C PHE A 214 16.65 11.96 24.69
N ASP A 215 16.94 12.03 25.99
CA ASP A 215 18.29 12.21 26.55
C ASP A 215 19.03 10.88 26.66
N GLU A 216 18.31 9.77 26.51
CA GLU A 216 18.83 8.42 26.67
C GLU A 216 19.30 7.81 25.35
N GLN A 217 20.24 6.87 25.45
CA GLN A 217 20.83 6.21 24.29
C GLN A 217 19.98 5.00 23.86
N TRP A 218 19.01 5.24 22.98
CA TRP A 218 18.07 4.19 22.51
C TRP A 218 18.60 3.29 21.39
N HIS A 219 19.78 3.58 20.84
CA HIS A 219 20.35 2.87 19.68
C HIS A 219 20.43 1.34 19.83
N ASP A 220 20.66 0.86 21.07
CA ASP A 220 20.79 -0.56 21.41
C ASP A 220 19.51 -1.19 21.94
N TYR A 221 18.43 -0.42 22.10
CA TYR A 221 17.20 -0.87 22.76
C TYR A 221 16.58 -2.11 22.10
N PHE A 222 16.63 -2.18 20.77
CA PHE A 222 16.08 -3.27 19.97
C PHE A 222 17.11 -4.34 19.56
N ASN A 223 18.27 -4.43 20.24
CA ASN A 223 19.27 -5.46 19.94
C ASN A 223 18.75 -6.90 20.09
N GLU A 224 17.73 -7.10 20.93
CA GLU A 224 17.04 -8.38 21.12
C GLU A 224 15.81 -8.55 20.20
N CYS A 225 15.71 -7.72 19.15
CA CYS A 225 14.68 -7.76 18.09
C CYS A 225 15.32 -7.78 16.68
N PRO A 226 16.01 -8.87 16.30
CA PRO A 226 16.88 -8.90 15.12
C PRO A 226 16.15 -8.75 13.78
N ASN A 227 14.84 -9.05 13.74
CA ASN A 227 14.02 -8.99 12.54
C ASN A 227 13.26 -7.66 12.41
N LEU A 228 13.46 -6.69 13.30
CA LEU A 228 12.79 -5.38 13.21
C LEU A 228 13.28 -4.64 11.95
N ARG A 229 12.40 -4.48 10.96
CA ARG A 229 12.70 -3.80 9.71
C ARG A 229 12.19 -2.37 9.70
N LYS A 230 11.00 -2.10 10.23
CA LYS A 230 10.32 -0.82 10.00
C LYS A 230 9.74 -0.19 11.26
N ILE A 231 9.95 1.12 11.40
CA ILE A 231 9.28 1.97 12.38
C ILE A 231 8.50 3.05 11.62
N GLU A 232 7.17 2.97 11.63
CA GLU A 232 6.33 3.81 10.73
C GLU A 232 6.09 5.22 11.25
N ASN A 233 6.19 5.45 12.56
CA ASN A 233 5.94 6.75 13.16
C ASN A 233 6.73 6.91 14.46
N THR A 234 7.69 7.82 14.46
CA THR A 234 8.39 8.31 15.65
C THR A 234 8.43 9.82 15.61
N LYS A 235 8.15 10.48 16.74
CA LYS A 235 8.23 11.95 16.78
C LYS A 235 9.65 12.43 16.57
N TYR A 236 9.79 13.60 15.95
CA TYR A 236 11.07 14.28 15.82
C TYR A 236 11.66 14.56 17.22
N PRO A 237 12.89 14.08 17.53
CA PRO A 237 13.50 14.22 18.85
C PRO A 237 13.72 15.69 19.21
N MET A 238 13.00 16.19 20.22
CA MET A 238 13.14 17.58 20.67
C MET A 238 14.43 17.76 21.49
N CYS A 239 15.05 18.94 21.37
CA CYS A 239 16.28 19.25 22.09
C CYS A 239 16.03 19.26 23.59
N THR A 240 16.77 18.39 24.28
CA THR A 240 17.02 18.46 25.71
C THR A 240 18.49 18.80 25.97
N ASN A 241 19.38 18.37 25.06
CA ASN A 241 20.85 18.47 25.16
C ASN A 241 21.47 18.77 23.77
N ASP A 242 22.75 19.17 23.72
CA ASP A 242 23.51 19.36 22.46
C ASP A 242 24.07 18.05 21.86
N GLU A 243 23.89 16.91 22.55
CA GLU A 243 24.39 15.62 22.06
C GLU A 243 23.51 15.06 20.93
N PRO A 244 24.09 14.39 19.91
CA PRO A 244 23.30 13.76 18.86
C PRO A 244 22.41 12.63 19.38
N PHE A 245 21.13 12.66 19.01
CA PHE A 245 20.19 11.58 19.24
C PHE A 245 20.44 10.43 18.28
N ARG A 246 20.85 9.28 18.82
CA ARG A 246 21.09 8.08 18.02
C ARG A 246 19.80 7.27 17.88
N LEU A 247 19.32 7.14 16.65
CA LEU A 247 18.14 6.35 16.34
C LEU A 247 18.40 4.84 16.48
N PRO A 248 17.37 4.05 16.82
CA PRO A 248 17.47 2.59 16.83
C PRO A 248 17.75 2.03 15.44
N LYS A 249 18.46 0.90 15.40
CA LYS A 249 18.75 0.19 14.15
C LYS A 249 17.47 -0.39 13.52
N CYS A 250 17.21 -0.03 12.27
CA CYS A 250 16.14 -0.58 11.44
C CYS A 250 16.46 -0.37 9.94
N GLU A 251 15.66 -0.97 9.05
CA GLU A 251 15.75 -0.72 7.60
C GLU A 251 15.08 0.61 7.23
N SER A 252 13.92 0.92 7.81
CA SER A 252 13.14 2.11 7.50
C SER A 252 12.60 2.79 8.76
N ILE A 253 12.66 4.12 8.80
CA ILE A 253 12.06 4.93 9.87
C ILE A 253 11.29 6.14 9.31
N SER A 254 10.26 6.57 10.02
CA SER A 254 9.59 7.84 9.78
C SER A 254 9.72 8.77 10.98
N LEU A 255 10.15 10.00 10.73
CA LEU A 255 10.22 11.08 11.72
C LEU A 255 9.09 12.07 11.46
N THR A 256 8.15 12.14 12.40
CA THR A 256 6.92 12.93 12.27
C THR A 256 6.87 14.11 13.22
N GLN A 257 5.91 15.01 13.00
CA GLN A 257 5.63 16.16 13.87
C GLN A 257 6.78 17.17 13.94
N TYR A 258 7.54 17.33 12.85
CA TYR A 258 8.52 18.41 12.73
C TYR A 258 7.82 19.79 12.67
N VAL A 259 8.41 20.80 13.32
CA VAL A 259 7.88 22.16 13.47
C VAL A 259 9.00 23.19 13.35
N ASP A 260 8.80 24.20 12.51
CA ASP A 260 9.75 25.30 12.37
C ASP A 260 9.90 26.12 13.66
N GLY A 261 11.08 26.69 13.87
CA GLY A 261 11.39 27.55 15.01
C GLY A 261 11.60 26.81 16.33
N ILE A 262 11.49 25.48 16.34
CA ILE A 262 11.94 24.64 17.45
C ILE A 262 13.41 24.28 17.23
N HIS A 263 14.21 24.34 18.28
CA HIS A 263 15.56 23.81 18.25
C HIS A 263 15.52 22.29 18.43
N TYR A 264 15.96 21.55 17.41
CA TYR A 264 16.08 20.10 17.44
C TYR A 264 17.54 19.70 17.66
N GLN A 265 17.75 18.61 18.40
CA GLN A 265 19.07 18.01 18.56
C GLN A 265 19.54 17.36 17.24
N PRO A 266 20.86 17.26 16.99
CA PRO A 266 21.39 16.50 15.86
C PRO A 266 20.87 15.05 15.87
N ILE A 267 20.60 14.47 14.70
CA ILE A 267 20.08 13.10 14.60
C ILE A 267 21.13 12.21 13.93
N ASP A 268 21.54 11.15 14.63
CA ASP A 268 22.41 10.11 14.10
C ASP A 268 21.58 8.89 13.68
N GLY A 269 21.39 8.75 12.37
CA GLY A 269 20.71 7.64 11.71
C GLY A 269 21.69 6.69 11.01
N SER A 270 22.96 6.62 11.42
CA SER A 270 24.00 5.82 10.77
C SER A 270 23.72 4.30 10.67
N GLN A 271 22.79 3.80 11.48
CA GLN A 271 22.34 2.39 11.47
C GLN A 271 21.12 2.14 10.57
N ILE A 272 20.58 3.17 9.93
CA ILE A 272 19.42 3.10 9.04
C ILE A 272 19.91 3.10 7.60
N HIS A 273 19.47 2.14 6.81
CA HIS A 273 20.05 1.84 5.49
C HIS A 273 19.06 1.76 4.33
N GLY A 274 17.76 1.66 4.60
CA GLY A 274 16.71 1.61 3.59
C GLY A 274 16.12 2.98 3.33
N GLU A 275 15.15 3.39 4.16
CA GLU A 275 14.31 4.57 3.92
C GLU A 275 14.16 5.45 5.17
N LEU A 276 14.18 6.77 4.94
CA LEU A 276 13.87 7.81 5.91
C LEU A 276 12.69 8.59 5.36
N GLU A 277 11.59 8.61 6.11
CA GLU A 277 10.43 9.45 5.84
C GLU A 277 10.41 10.65 6.80
N LEU A 278 10.25 11.85 6.26
CA LEU A 278 10.16 13.09 7.02
C LEU A 278 8.75 13.68 6.84
N VAL A 279 8.04 13.84 7.96
CA VAL A 279 6.65 14.31 7.98
C VAL A 279 6.50 15.55 8.88
N PRO A 280 6.58 16.77 8.32
CA PRO A 280 6.28 18.00 9.05
C PRO A 280 4.81 18.09 9.48
N LEU A 281 4.54 18.87 10.53
CA LEU A 281 3.16 19.20 10.92
C LEU A 281 2.44 19.98 9.83
N LEU A 282 1.11 19.87 9.80
CA LEU A 282 0.21 20.58 8.87
C LEU A 282 0.40 22.11 8.79
N ARG A 283 0.98 22.73 9.82
CA ARG A 283 1.19 24.18 9.90
C ARG A 283 2.58 24.63 9.40
N CYS A 284 3.50 23.68 9.22
CA CYS A 284 4.83 23.92 8.70
C CYS A 284 4.75 23.98 7.17
N LYS A 285 5.07 25.14 6.61
CA LYS A 285 5.02 25.38 5.17
C LYS A 285 6.38 25.06 4.55
N ASP A 286 7.42 25.77 4.96
CA ASP A 286 8.76 25.65 4.39
C ASP A 286 9.72 24.98 5.40
N PRO A 287 9.68 23.64 5.58
CA PRO A 287 10.46 22.95 6.60
C PRO A 287 11.96 23.07 6.36
N GLU A 288 12.70 23.37 7.43
CA GLU A 288 14.16 23.42 7.42
C GLU A 288 14.76 22.33 8.32
N PHE A 289 15.25 21.25 7.74
CA PHE A 289 15.86 20.16 8.50
C PHE A 289 17.34 20.45 8.79
N TYR A 290 17.77 20.18 10.02
CA TYR A 290 19.14 20.45 10.49
C TYR A 290 19.81 19.17 10.98
N ASN A 291 21.11 19.02 10.71
CA ASN A 291 22.00 18.06 11.35
C ASN A 291 21.54 16.59 11.28
N LEU A 292 21.04 16.15 10.12
CA LEU A 292 20.67 14.75 9.87
C LEU A 292 21.88 13.94 9.37
N LEU A 293 22.35 12.96 10.14
CA LEU A 293 23.51 12.13 9.82
C LEU A 293 23.07 10.72 9.35
N PHE A 294 22.92 10.51 8.05
CA PHE A 294 22.37 9.29 7.44
C PHE A 294 23.27 8.75 6.31
N TYR A 295 24.50 8.39 6.66
CA TYR A 295 25.55 8.00 5.69
C TYR A 295 25.21 6.78 4.81
N LYS A 296 24.35 5.85 5.28
CA LYS A 296 24.01 4.59 4.60
C LYS A 296 22.60 4.58 4.00
N LEU A 297 21.86 5.67 4.10
CA LEU A 297 20.48 5.77 3.65
C LEU A 297 20.40 5.66 2.13
N LYS A 298 19.48 4.84 1.60
CA LYS A 298 19.24 4.71 0.15
C LYS A 298 18.12 5.62 -0.34
N LYS A 299 17.03 5.73 0.42
CA LYS A 299 15.84 6.49 0.03
C LYS A 299 15.46 7.55 1.06
N LEU A 300 15.18 8.75 0.60
CA LEU A 300 14.63 9.85 1.40
C LEU A 300 13.26 10.21 0.86
N LYS A 301 12.26 10.27 1.73
CA LYS A 301 10.89 10.67 1.40
C LYS A 301 10.46 11.85 2.26
N VAL A 302 9.96 12.90 1.64
CA VAL A 302 9.41 14.09 2.32
C VAL A 302 7.92 14.15 2.02
N VAL A 303 7.09 14.04 3.05
CA VAL A 303 5.63 14.08 2.91
C VAL A 303 5.11 15.45 3.30
N LEU A 304 4.74 16.22 2.29
CA LEU A 304 4.15 17.54 2.45
C LEU A 304 2.63 17.43 2.39
N ASN A 305 1.96 18.24 3.20
CA ASN A 305 0.53 18.05 3.50
C ASN A 305 -0.41 18.65 2.45
N ASP A 306 0.10 19.49 1.54
CA ASP A 306 -0.68 20.11 0.47
C ASP A 306 0.06 20.07 -0.88
N SER A 307 -0.66 20.43 -1.94
CA SER A 307 -0.16 20.45 -3.32
C SER A 307 0.57 21.74 -3.70
N GLU A 308 0.75 22.68 -2.77
CA GLU A 308 1.49 23.91 -2.98
C GLU A 308 3.00 23.62 -3.08
N SER A 309 3.72 24.55 -3.69
CA SER A 309 5.17 24.50 -3.79
C SER A 309 5.77 24.94 -2.46
N HIS A 310 6.41 24.03 -1.74
CA HIS A 310 7.10 24.32 -0.48
C HIS A 310 8.60 24.38 -0.70
N SER A 311 9.27 25.36 -0.12
CA SER A 311 10.73 25.40 -0.07
C SER A 311 11.22 24.57 1.11
N VAL A 312 11.83 23.42 0.83
CA VAL A 312 12.39 22.53 1.86
C VAL A 312 13.91 22.70 1.88
N ARG A 313 14.50 22.85 3.07
CA ARG A 313 15.96 23.01 3.23
C ARG A 313 16.56 21.90 4.06
N PHE A 314 17.81 21.54 3.72
CA PHE A 314 18.65 20.68 4.54
C PHE A 314 19.96 21.39 4.88
N HIS A 315 20.16 21.65 6.16
CA HIS A 315 21.36 22.31 6.69
C HIS A 315 22.23 21.29 7.41
N GLN A 316 23.52 21.24 7.05
CA GLN A 316 24.51 20.38 7.72
C GLN A 316 24.09 18.90 7.80
N CYS A 317 23.40 18.41 6.77
CA CYS A 317 22.97 17.02 6.67
C CYS A 317 23.98 16.19 5.87
N HIS A 318 24.01 14.88 6.10
CA HIS A 318 24.92 13.93 5.45
C HIS A 318 24.13 12.73 4.91
N PHE A 319 24.19 12.51 3.59
CA PHE A 319 23.39 11.57 2.82
C PHE A 319 24.23 10.80 1.78
N ASP A 320 25.46 10.42 2.13
CA ASP A 320 26.49 9.88 1.23
C ASP A 320 26.04 8.74 0.29
N SER A 321 25.12 7.89 0.74
CA SER A 321 24.62 6.73 -0.02
C SER A 321 23.25 6.93 -0.67
N LEU A 322 22.67 8.13 -0.56
CA LEU A 322 21.32 8.41 -1.04
C LEU A 322 21.24 8.33 -2.56
N ASP A 323 20.40 7.42 -3.06
CA ASP A 323 20.17 7.20 -4.49
C ASP A 323 18.75 7.58 -4.94
N THR A 324 17.78 7.58 -4.03
CA THR A 324 16.37 7.79 -4.34
C THR A 324 15.79 8.92 -3.50
N LEU A 325 15.20 9.91 -4.16
CA LEU A 325 14.50 11.02 -3.52
C LEU A 325 13.01 10.99 -3.89
N ASP A 326 12.12 10.99 -2.91
CA ASP A 326 10.70 11.28 -3.07
C ASP A 326 10.39 12.60 -2.37
N CYS A 327 10.34 13.70 -3.12
CA CYS A 327 10.14 15.03 -2.56
C CYS A 327 8.69 15.52 -2.61
N SER A 328 7.75 14.68 -3.07
CA SER A 328 6.35 15.10 -3.30
C SER A 328 6.28 16.43 -4.05
N SER A 329 5.60 17.46 -3.52
CA SER A 329 5.51 18.82 -4.06
C SER A 329 6.65 19.76 -3.62
N GLY A 330 7.66 19.26 -2.91
CA GLY A 330 8.71 20.06 -2.29
C GLY A 330 9.82 20.46 -3.26
N LEU A 331 10.25 21.72 -3.17
CA LEU A 331 11.43 22.27 -3.83
C LEU A 331 12.61 22.23 -2.87
N ILE A 332 13.53 21.30 -3.10
CA ILE A 332 14.75 21.18 -2.29
C ILE A 332 15.95 21.63 -3.13
N PRO A 333 16.67 22.70 -2.77
CA PRO A 333 17.82 23.14 -3.53
C PRO A 333 18.81 22.00 -3.78
N TRP A 334 19.19 21.80 -5.04
CA TRP A 334 20.12 20.72 -5.39
C TRP A 334 21.46 20.82 -4.66
N THR A 335 21.85 22.03 -4.27
CA THR A 335 23.04 22.30 -3.46
C THR A 335 23.01 21.58 -2.11
N ASP A 336 21.83 21.43 -1.50
CA ASP A 336 21.69 20.78 -0.20
C ASP A 336 22.02 19.28 -0.31
N PHE A 337 21.68 18.66 -1.45
CA PHE A 337 22.06 17.28 -1.76
C PHE A 337 23.52 17.14 -2.19
N THR A 338 24.04 18.07 -2.99
CA THR A 338 25.47 18.00 -3.39
C THR A 338 26.39 18.20 -2.20
N ASN A 339 26.02 19.10 -1.28
CA ASN A 339 26.79 19.38 -0.07
C ASN A 339 26.73 18.24 0.94
N SER A 340 25.63 17.48 0.97
CA SER A 340 25.46 16.31 1.84
C SER A 340 26.08 15.03 1.28
N GLY A 341 26.66 15.06 0.08
CA GLY A 341 27.35 13.91 -0.53
C GLY A 341 26.44 12.94 -1.29
N ALA A 342 25.17 13.26 -1.49
CA ALA A 342 24.20 12.39 -2.14
C ALA A 342 24.55 12.07 -3.61
N ARG A 343 24.12 10.90 -4.09
CA ARG A 343 24.36 10.42 -5.46
C ARG A 343 23.05 9.94 -6.08
N LEU A 344 22.14 10.88 -6.29
CA LEU A 344 20.79 10.60 -6.75
C LEU A 344 20.77 9.96 -8.15
N LYS A 345 20.00 8.88 -8.27
CA LYS A 345 19.69 8.15 -9.50
C LYS A 345 18.20 8.17 -9.80
N HIS A 346 17.36 8.20 -8.77
CA HIS A 346 15.92 8.15 -8.90
C HIS A 346 15.28 9.34 -8.21
N VAL A 347 14.35 10.01 -8.91
CA VAL A 347 13.57 11.10 -8.33
C VAL A 347 12.09 10.84 -8.56
N LYS A 348 11.32 10.93 -7.48
CA LYS A 348 9.87 10.91 -7.47
C LYS A 348 9.36 12.25 -6.94
N LEU A 349 8.44 12.86 -7.68
CA LEU A 349 7.93 14.19 -7.37
C LEU A 349 6.53 14.41 -7.96
N SER A 350 5.89 15.50 -7.53
CA SER A 350 4.67 16.02 -8.13
C SER A 350 4.96 17.38 -8.75
N LEU A 351 4.60 17.53 -10.02
CA LEU A 351 4.77 18.77 -10.78
C LEU A 351 3.41 19.47 -10.89
N THR A 352 3.11 20.35 -9.95
CA THR A 352 1.91 21.21 -9.91
C THR A 352 2.19 22.65 -10.33
N THR A 353 3.44 23.10 -10.30
CA THR A 353 3.85 24.48 -10.63
C THR A 353 4.98 24.54 -11.66
N ASN A 354 5.11 25.68 -12.35
CA ASN A 354 6.25 25.96 -13.23
C ASN A 354 7.59 25.93 -12.48
N GLU A 355 7.62 26.39 -11.23
CA GLU A 355 8.84 26.43 -10.42
C GLU A 355 9.42 25.03 -10.19
N GLN A 356 8.56 24.02 -9.96
CA GLN A 356 8.98 22.63 -9.83
C GLN A 356 9.51 22.05 -11.14
N ALA A 357 8.93 22.42 -12.28
CA ALA A 357 9.45 22.03 -13.59
C ALA A 357 10.83 22.67 -13.86
N GLU A 358 11.01 23.96 -13.54
CA GLU A 358 12.31 24.62 -13.63
C GLU A 358 13.35 24.02 -12.68
N TRP A 359 12.93 23.68 -11.47
CA TRP A 359 13.76 23.02 -10.48
C TRP A 359 14.28 21.68 -11.00
N LEU A 360 13.41 20.85 -11.57
CA LEU A 360 13.78 19.57 -12.18
C LEU A 360 14.77 19.77 -13.34
N CYS A 361 14.56 20.78 -14.19
CA CYS A 361 15.48 21.11 -15.30
C CYS A 361 16.87 21.54 -14.83
N LYS A 362 17.00 22.06 -13.60
CA LYS A 362 18.28 22.44 -12.97
C LYS A 362 18.96 21.29 -12.23
N CYS A 363 18.45 20.05 -12.35
CA CYS A 363 19.03 18.89 -11.68
C CYS A 363 20.47 18.63 -12.14
N PRO A 364 21.46 18.59 -11.24
CA PRO A 364 22.85 18.33 -11.59
C PRO A 364 23.18 16.84 -11.76
N TYR A 365 22.24 15.94 -11.42
CA TYR A 365 22.45 14.49 -11.41
C TYR A 365 22.07 13.86 -12.74
N ARG A 366 22.75 12.76 -13.09
CA ARG A 366 22.35 11.89 -14.21
C ARG A 366 21.35 10.85 -13.70
N LEU A 367 20.06 11.15 -13.86
CA LEU A 367 18.98 10.31 -13.36
C LEU A 367 18.77 9.07 -14.25
N GLU A 368 18.65 7.90 -13.61
CA GLU A 368 18.23 6.65 -14.25
C GLU A 368 16.70 6.62 -14.38
N LYS A 369 15.98 7.10 -13.35
CA LYS A 369 14.51 7.06 -13.28
C LYS A 369 13.89 8.36 -12.77
N ILE A 370 12.80 8.79 -13.41
CA ILE A 370 11.95 9.89 -12.96
C ILE A 370 10.51 9.39 -12.81
N SER A 371 9.87 9.67 -11.68
CA SER A 371 8.47 9.36 -11.44
C SER A 371 7.69 10.63 -11.10
N ILE A 372 6.86 11.10 -12.03
CA ILE A 372 5.97 12.25 -11.85
C ILE A 372 4.60 11.72 -11.43
N VAL A 373 4.30 11.87 -10.15
CA VAL A 373 3.05 11.45 -9.53
C VAL A 373 2.14 12.64 -9.25
N SER A 374 0.88 12.35 -8.97
CA SER A 374 -0.19 13.33 -8.97
C SER A 374 -0.88 13.36 -7.60
N TYR A 375 -0.51 14.34 -6.75
CA TYR A 375 -1.03 14.50 -5.38
C TYR A 375 -1.97 15.71 -5.27
N GLY A 376 -3.26 15.46 -5.01
CA GLY A 376 -4.26 16.52 -4.87
C GLY A 376 -4.58 17.23 -6.19
N VAL A 377 -5.85 17.56 -6.41
CA VAL A 377 -6.30 18.19 -7.67
C VAL A 377 -6.14 19.71 -7.54
N TRP A 378 -4.99 20.23 -7.96
CA TRP A 378 -4.84 21.65 -8.26
C TRP A 378 -4.25 21.79 -9.67
N SER A 379 -5.05 22.34 -10.58
CA SER A 379 -4.54 22.82 -11.87
C SER A 379 -4.33 24.32 -11.73
N PRO A 380 -3.17 24.88 -12.10
CA PRO A 380 -3.00 26.33 -12.13
C PRO A 380 -4.10 26.95 -13.02
N ALA A 381 -4.68 28.08 -12.58
CA ALA A 381 -5.78 28.76 -13.29
C ALA A 381 -5.41 29.21 -14.73
N SER A 382 -4.11 29.34 -15.01
CA SER A 382 -3.58 29.53 -16.35
C SER A 382 -2.12 29.05 -16.40
N PRO A 383 -1.70 28.27 -17.41
CA PRO A 383 -0.30 27.93 -17.59
C PRO A 383 0.44 29.20 -18.04
N ASN A 384 1.53 29.57 -17.36
CA ASN A 384 2.46 30.53 -17.94
C ASN A 384 3.36 29.74 -18.89
N ILE A 385 3.07 29.81 -20.20
CA ILE A 385 3.75 29.04 -21.24
C ILE A 385 5.15 29.62 -21.43
N THR A 386 6.09 29.20 -20.59
CA THR A 386 7.51 29.44 -20.79
C THR A 386 8.12 28.23 -21.49
N HIS A 387 8.88 28.48 -22.56
CA HIS A 387 9.71 27.44 -23.16
C HIS A 387 10.80 27.07 -22.15
N PHE A 388 10.68 25.90 -21.52
CA PHE A 388 11.75 25.39 -20.68
C PHE A 388 12.94 25.01 -21.59
N PRO A 389 14.20 25.28 -21.19
CA PRO A 389 15.38 24.77 -21.88
C PRO A 389 15.52 23.27 -21.57
N LEU A 390 14.82 22.44 -22.36
CA LEU A 390 14.51 21.04 -22.06
C LEU A 390 15.57 20.02 -22.50
N GLU A 391 16.66 20.48 -23.11
CA GLU A 391 17.73 19.63 -23.64
C GLU A 391 18.51 18.85 -22.55
N ILE A 392 18.17 19.01 -21.26
CA ILE A 392 19.06 18.71 -20.13
C ILE A 392 18.75 17.37 -19.44
N ILE A 393 17.52 16.88 -19.44
CA ILE A 393 17.14 15.70 -18.64
C ILE A 393 17.17 14.44 -19.50
N LYS A 394 18.31 13.75 -19.54
CA LYS A 394 18.42 12.40 -20.12
C LYS A 394 18.17 11.36 -19.04
N CYS A 395 17.16 10.51 -19.21
CA CYS A 395 16.83 9.43 -18.28
C CYS A 395 16.41 8.16 -19.03
N GLN A 396 16.60 7.00 -18.38
CA GLN A 396 16.29 5.70 -18.97
C GLN A 396 14.84 5.29 -18.74
N THR A 397 14.24 5.71 -17.63
CA THR A 397 12.86 5.35 -17.29
C THR A 397 12.08 6.57 -16.82
N ILE A 398 10.90 6.79 -17.40
CA ILE A 398 9.98 7.85 -17.00
C ILE A 398 8.63 7.23 -16.66
N ASP A 399 8.15 7.46 -15.45
CA ASP A 399 6.79 7.16 -15.04
C ASP A 399 6.02 8.46 -14.88
N LEU A 400 4.89 8.60 -15.57
CA LEU A 400 4.03 9.79 -15.50
C LEU A 400 2.59 9.39 -15.16
N GLU A 401 2.01 10.08 -14.19
CA GLU A 401 0.59 10.02 -13.88
C GLU A 401 -0.16 11.24 -14.40
N ILE A 402 -1.19 11.03 -15.22
CA ILE A 402 -2.02 12.07 -15.84
C ILE A 402 -3.39 12.11 -15.19
N GLN A 403 -3.69 13.19 -14.47
CA GLN A 403 -4.99 13.42 -13.84
C GLN A 403 -5.63 14.79 -14.16
N SER A 404 -4.96 15.67 -14.90
CA SER A 404 -5.46 17.01 -15.23
C SER A 404 -4.88 17.52 -16.56
N ILE A 405 -5.47 18.59 -17.10
CA ILE A 405 -4.97 19.25 -18.32
C ILE A 405 -3.52 19.72 -18.15
N TRP A 406 -3.15 20.17 -16.96
CA TRP A 406 -1.78 20.55 -16.65
C TRP A 406 -0.78 19.40 -16.83
N HIS A 407 -1.12 18.17 -16.42
CA HIS A 407 -0.27 17.01 -16.67
C HIS A 407 -0.14 16.67 -18.16
N CYS A 408 -1.19 16.92 -18.96
CA CYS A 408 -1.13 16.80 -20.41
C CYS A 408 -0.16 17.82 -21.03
N TYR A 409 -0.15 19.05 -20.54
CA TYR A 409 0.82 20.07 -20.95
C TYR A 409 2.26 19.66 -20.56
N LEU A 410 2.46 19.23 -19.31
CA LEU A 410 3.77 18.78 -18.83
C LEU A 410 4.30 17.58 -19.63
N PHE A 411 3.43 16.68 -20.08
CA PHE A 411 3.85 15.59 -20.95
C PHE A 411 4.46 16.11 -22.27
N HIS A 412 3.81 17.05 -22.94
CA HIS A 412 4.31 17.64 -24.19
C HIS A 412 5.58 18.46 -24.01
N VAL A 413 5.69 19.15 -22.88
CA VAL A 413 6.77 20.09 -22.64
C VAL A 413 7.97 19.42 -21.97
N LEU A 414 7.79 18.53 -21.00
CA LEU A 414 8.89 17.87 -20.29
C LEU A 414 9.24 16.50 -20.85
N VAL A 415 8.24 15.64 -21.07
CA VAL A 415 8.47 14.23 -21.37
C VAL A 415 8.81 14.04 -22.84
N PHE A 416 8.03 14.61 -23.76
CA PHE A 416 8.25 14.46 -25.20
C PHE A 416 9.68 14.80 -25.68
N PRO A 417 10.30 15.93 -25.28
CA PRO A 417 11.66 16.26 -25.73
C PRO A 417 12.79 15.52 -25.00
N SER A 418 12.51 14.96 -23.81
CA SER A 418 13.54 14.38 -22.93
C SER A 418 13.73 12.87 -23.11
N VAL A 419 12.80 12.20 -23.79
CA VAL A 419 12.78 10.76 -23.95
C VAL A 419 13.67 10.32 -25.12
N GLU A 420 14.73 9.56 -24.80
CA GLU A 420 15.55 8.91 -25.83
C GLU A 420 14.84 7.65 -26.37
N ILE A 421 15.22 7.24 -27.60
CA ILE A 421 14.65 6.05 -28.28
C ILE A 421 14.80 4.78 -27.43
N THR A 422 15.81 4.71 -26.58
CA THR A 422 16.12 3.57 -25.72
C THR A 422 15.43 3.59 -24.36
N ALA A 423 14.62 4.61 -24.05
CA ALA A 423 13.98 4.75 -22.76
C ALA A 423 12.69 3.93 -22.62
N ASP A 424 12.33 3.66 -21.37
CA ASP A 424 11.10 3.02 -20.93
C ASP A 424 10.12 4.09 -20.43
N LEU A 425 8.91 4.13 -20.98
CA LEU A 425 7.89 5.13 -20.65
C LEU A 425 6.65 4.46 -20.07
N THR A 426 6.26 4.85 -18.86
CA THR A 426 5.01 4.44 -18.21
C THR A 426 4.07 5.63 -18.09
N ILE A 427 2.84 5.48 -18.57
CA ILE A 427 1.78 6.48 -18.49
C ILE A 427 0.57 5.88 -17.77
N THR A 428 0.18 6.49 -16.65
CA THR A 428 -1.00 6.11 -15.88
C THR A 428 -2.04 7.22 -15.97
N ILE A 429 -3.21 6.95 -16.54
CA ILE A 429 -4.28 7.92 -16.73
C ILE A 429 -5.37 7.71 -15.66
N LYS A 430 -5.62 8.75 -14.86
CA LYS A 430 -6.78 8.84 -13.95
C LYS A 430 -7.95 9.46 -14.72
N GLU A 431 -8.71 8.65 -15.45
CA GLU A 431 -9.69 9.12 -16.43
C GLU A 431 -10.76 10.05 -15.82
N ALA A 432 -11.39 9.65 -14.70
CA ALA A 432 -12.42 10.48 -14.08
C ALA A 432 -11.89 11.84 -13.59
N SER A 433 -10.68 11.87 -13.04
CA SER A 433 -10.05 13.13 -12.58
C SER A 433 -9.69 14.03 -13.76
N LEU A 434 -9.16 13.45 -14.84
CA LEU A 434 -8.82 14.19 -16.05
C LEU A 434 -10.05 14.82 -16.69
N LEU A 435 -11.14 14.06 -16.85
CA LEU A 435 -12.40 14.57 -17.38
C LEU A 435 -12.98 15.68 -16.50
N GLN A 436 -12.96 15.50 -15.17
CA GLN A 436 -13.40 16.53 -14.24
C GLN A 436 -12.55 17.80 -14.37
N SER A 437 -11.22 17.67 -14.46
CA SER A 437 -10.31 18.80 -14.69
C SER A 437 -10.57 19.52 -16.02
N ILE A 438 -11.07 18.82 -17.04
CA ILE A 438 -11.43 19.44 -18.32
C ILE A 438 -12.72 20.23 -18.19
N LEU A 439 -13.71 19.70 -17.47
CA LEU A 439 -15.01 20.35 -17.25
C LEU A 439 -14.90 21.59 -16.35
N ASP A 440 -14.03 21.53 -15.34
CA ASP A 440 -13.85 22.61 -14.36
C ASP A 440 -12.92 23.72 -14.85
N ASN A 441 -12.31 23.58 -16.04
CA ASN A 441 -11.37 24.56 -16.57
C ASN A 441 -12.07 25.66 -17.37
N ASP A 442 -12.06 26.87 -16.83
CA ASP A 442 -12.58 28.07 -17.50
C ASP A 442 -11.64 28.61 -18.60
N PHE A 443 -10.38 28.15 -18.65
CA PHE A 443 -9.39 28.63 -19.62
C PHE A 443 -9.41 27.79 -20.92
N PRO A 444 -9.50 28.41 -22.12
CA PRO A 444 -9.56 27.67 -23.38
C PRO A 444 -8.37 26.73 -23.59
N ILE A 445 -8.63 25.47 -23.93
CA ILE A 445 -7.60 24.41 -24.02
C ILE A 445 -6.58 24.67 -25.12
N ASP A 446 -6.98 25.28 -26.24
CA ASP A 446 -6.08 25.71 -27.32
C ASP A 446 -4.95 26.62 -26.82
N ARG A 447 -5.21 27.39 -25.76
CA ARG A 447 -4.23 28.29 -25.15
C ARG A 447 -3.26 27.58 -24.20
N TRP A 448 -3.45 26.30 -23.92
CA TRP A 448 -2.47 25.49 -23.20
C TRP A 448 -1.34 24.98 -24.12
N GLY A 449 -1.42 25.20 -25.44
CA GLY A 449 -0.45 24.64 -26.38
C GLY A 449 -0.58 23.11 -26.53
N ILE A 450 -1.74 22.56 -26.18
CA ILE A 450 -2.06 21.14 -26.31
C ILE A 450 -2.80 20.93 -27.64
N ASN A 451 -2.40 19.93 -28.42
CA ASN A 451 -3.06 19.60 -29.68
C ASN A 451 -4.47 19.03 -29.42
N LEU A 452 -5.48 19.62 -30.06
CA LEU A 452 -6.85 19.10 -30.10
C LEU A 452 -7.17 18.57 -31.50
N GLU A 453 -7.59 17.31 -31.57
CA GLU A 453 -8.14 16.71 -32.80
C GLU A 453 -9.49 16.07 -32.47
N ASN A 454 -10.55 16.40 -33.22
CA ASN A 454 -11.90 15.82 -33.07
C ASN A 454 -12.42 15.82 -31.61
N ASP A 455 -12.30 16.95 -30.91
CA ASP A 455 -12.70 17.10 -29.50
C ASP A 455 -11.96 16.15 -28.54
N CYS A 456 -10.73 15.74 -28.88
CA CYS A 456 -9.87 14.92 -28.02
C CYS A 456 -8.51 15.59 -27.78
N ILE A 457 -7.99 15.46 -26.57
CA ILE A 457 -6.61 15.88 -26.24
C ILE A 457 -5.64 14.87 -26.85
N VAL A 458 -4.79 15.31 -27.78
CA VAL A 458 -3.79 14.45 -28.42
C VAL A 458 -2.45 14.59 -27.71
N LEU A 459 -1.95 13.47 -27.20
CA LEU A 459 -0.65 13.32 -26.56
C LEU A 459 0.25 12.50 -27.49
N GLU A 460 1.25 13.16 -28.07
CA GLU A 460 2.19 12.52 -28.98
C GLU A 460 3.24 11.74 -28.18
N ILE A 461 3.40 10.44 -28.42
CA ILE A 461 4.40 9.62 -27.72
C ILE A 461 5.65 9.52 -28.61
N PRO A 462 6.84 9.90 -28.11
CA PRO A 462 8.07 9.76 -28.87
C PRO A 462 8.43 8.27 -29.07
N SER A 463 9.33 7.98 -30.00
CA SER A 463 9.81 6.59 -30.18
C SER A 463 10.51 6.14 -28.90
N VAL A 464 10.06 5.01 -28.31
CA VAL A 464 10.56 4.42 -27.06
C VAL A 464 10.80 2.93 -27.23
N LYS A 465 11.62 2.34 -26.35
CA LYS A 465 11.88 0.90 -26.38
C LYS A 465 10.71 0.11 -25.78
N HIS A 466 10.28 0.50 -24.58
CA HIS A 466 9.13 -0.09 -23.91
C HIS A 466 8.11 0.99 -23.52
N LEU A 467 6.83 0.70 -23.75
CA LEU A 467 5.72 1.59 -23.44
C LEU A 467 4.72 0.87 -22.54
N THR A 468 4.39 1.46 -21.39
CA THR A 468 3.35 0.97 -20.49
C THR A 468 2.24 2.02 -20.38
N ILE A 469 0.98 1.63 -20.62
CA ILE A 469 -0.18 2.52 -20.51
C ILE A 469 -1.23 1.86 -19.63
N SER A 470 -1.65 2.53 -18.56
CA SER A 470 -2.72 2.04 -17.70
C SER A 470 -3.77 3.11 -17.45
N VAL A 471 -5.05 2.71 -17.39
CA VAL A 471 -6.16 3.58 -17.03
C VAL A 471 -6.78 3.12 -15.72
N ILE A 472 -6.93 4.05 -14.77
CA ILE A 472 -7.49 3.80 -13.43
C ILE A 472 -8.61 4.79 -13.11
N ASN A 473 -9.44 4.47 -12.10
CA ASN A 473 -10.54 5.31 -11.61
C ASN A 473 -11.57 5.69 -12.69
N ARG A 474 -12.09 4.72 -13.43
CA ARG A 474 -13.21 4.94 -14.35
C ARG A 474 -14.50 5.14 -13.55
N LYS A 475 -15.02 6.37 -13.48
CA LYS A 475 -16.39 6.57 -12.99
C LYS A 475 -17.34 6.01 -14.05
N GLU A 476 -18.21 5.08 -13.66
CA GLU A 476 -19.44 4.83 -14.40
C GLU A 476 -20.30 6.10 -14.30
N TYR A 477 -20.05 7.08 -15.17
CA TYR A 477 -21.03 8.14 -15.37
C TYR A 477 -22.30 7.45 -15.89
N PRO A 478 -23.48 7.71 -15.29
CA PRO A 478 -24.74 7.26 -15.87
C PRO A 478 -24.94 8.07 -17.15
N MET A 479 -24.36 7.61 -18.25
CA MET A 479 -24.79 8.03 -19.56
C MET A 479 -26.24 7.57 -19.70
N ARG A 480 -27.15 8.52 -19.56
CA ARG A 480 -28.52 8.39 -20.07
C ARG A 480 -28.43 7.89 -21.52
N ASP A 481 -28.87 6.65 -21.70
CA ASP A 481 -29.34 6.05 -22.95
C ASP A 481 -28.54 6.42 -24.22
N CYS A 482 -27.22 6.18 -24.21
CA CYS A 482 -26.53 5.79 -25.43
C CYS A 482 -26.25 4.30 -25.30
N GLY A 483 -27.09 3.50 -25.97
CA GLY A 483 -27.21 2.06 -25.81
C GLY A 483 -25.86 1.36 -25.68
N SER A 484 -25.60 0.85 -24.48
CA SER A 484 -24.80 -0.35 -24.30
C SER A 484 -25.48 -1.44 -25.13
N ARG A 485 -25.01 -1.63 -26.37
CA ARG A 485 -25.28 -2.87 -27.09
C ARG A 485 -24.52 -3.94 -26.33
N ALA A 486 -25.21 -4.53 -25.35
CA ALA A 486 -24.92 -5.85 -24.87
C ALA A 486 -24.67 -6.74 -26.09
N LEU A 487 -23.42 -7.14 -26.28
CA LEU A 487 -23.08 -8.22 -27.19
C LEU A 487 -23.92 -9.44 -26.75
N PRO A 488 -24.65 -10.09 -27.68
CA PRO A 488 -25.51 -11.20 -27.30
C PRO A 488 -24.66 -12.36 -26.81
N SER A 489 -24.78 -12.64 -25.51
CA SER A 489 -24.36 -13.88 -24.88
C SER A 489 -25.24 -15.02 -25.40
N ASN A 490 -24.84 -15.62 -26.52
CA ASN A 490 -25.29 -16.95 -26.93
C ASN A 490 -24.28 -17.53 -27.93
N PHE A 491 -23.14 -18.02 -27.41
CA PHE A 491 -22.36 -19.02 -28.11
C PHE A 491 -22.60 -20.37 -27.43
N THR A 492 -23.43 -21.17 -28.09
CA THR A 492 -23.61 -22.58 -27.82
C THR A 492 -22.27 -23.30 -28.00
N SER A 493 -21.98 -24.12 -27.00
CA SER A 493 -20.87 -25.06 -26.92
C SER A 493 -20.79 -25.96 -28.14
N SER A 494 -19.64 -25.91 -28.83
CA SER A 494 -19.08 -27.09 -29.48
C SER A 494 -17.55 -27.00 -29.39
N SER A 495 -16.95 -28.13 -29.01
CA SER A 495 -15.53 -28.30 -28.71
C SER A 495 -14.63 -28.00 -29.91
N LEU A 496 -13.50 -27.33 -29.67
CA LEU A 496 -12.12 -27.73 -30.01
C LEU A 496 -11.26 -26.48 -30.25
N VAL A 497 -10.23 -26.33 -29.40
CA VAL A 497 -9.13 -25.35 -29.48
C VAL A 497 -9.58 -23.88 -29.47
N ALA A 498 -9.37 -23.19 -28.34
CA ALA A 498 -9.49 -21.74 -28.30
C ALA A 498 -8.42 -21.13 -29.23
N ASP A 499 -8.82 -20.82 -30.46
CA ASP A 499 -7.92 -20.30 -31.48
C ASP A 499 -7.69 -18.82 -31.21
N TYR A 500 -6.49 -18.45 -30.74
CA TYR A 500 -6.08 -17.08 -30.41
C TYR A 500 -5.94 -16.16 -31.65
N SER A 501 -6.63 -16.50 -32.74
CA SER A 501 -6.61 -15.78 -34.01
C SER A 501 -7.03 -14.31 -33.88
N ASN A 502 -7.83 -13.98 -32.86
CA ASN A 502 -8.21 -12.62 -32.50
C ASN A 502 -7.05 -11.78 -31.91
N ILE A 503 -5.98 -12.41 -31.41
CA ILE A 503 -4.81 -11.75 -30.82
C ILE A 503 -3.72 -11.50 -31.88
N PHE A 504 -3.50 -12.46 -32.78
CA PHE A 504 -2.38 -12.48 -33.75
C PHE A 504 -2.80 -12.13 -35.20
N PHE A 505 -3.70 -11.15 -35.38
CA PHE A 505 -4.31 -10.87 -36.69
C PHE A 505 -3.35 -10.20 -37.69
N ASP A 506 -3.38 -10.66 -38.95
CA ASP A 506 -2.50 -10.22 -40.04
C ASP A 506 -3.28 -9.34 -41.03
N ILE A 507 -2.77 -8.14 -41.32
CA ILE A 507 -3.47 -7.15 -42.15
C ILE A 507 -2.96 -7.26 -43.57
N ASN A 508 -3.50 -8.24 -44.28
CA ASN A 508 -3.62 -8.22 -45.74
C ASN A 508 -4.92 -8.84 -46.26
N SER A 509 -5.80 -9.35 -45.37
CA SER A 509 -7.18 -9.68 -45.78
C SER A 509 -8.04 -8.43 -45.71
N SER A 510 -8.35 -7.88 -46.89
CA SER A 510 -9.39 -6.89 -47.13
C SER A 510 -10.60 -7.04 -46.19
N ILE A 511 -11.12 -5.92 -45.70
CA ILE A 511 -12.46 -5.78 -45.12
C ILE A 511 -13.49 -6.36 -46.12
N GLN A 512 -13.77 -7.66 -46.01
CA GLN A 512 -14.88 -8.33 -46.69
C GLN A 512 -15.39 -9.42 -45.76
N ASN A 513 -16.73 -9.48 -45.68
CA ASN A 513 -17.55 -10.47 -44.99
C ASN A 513 -17.95 -10.20 -43.53
N TYR A 514 -18.61 -9.05 -43.30
CA TYR A 514 -19.90 -9.12 -42.63
C TYR A 514 -21.00 -9.36 -43.68
N ALA A 515 -20.95 -10.52 -44.34
CA ALA A 515 -22.04 -10.98 -45.18
C ALA A 515 -23.14 -11.50 -44.26
N VAL A 516 -24.06 -10.62 -43.88
CA VAL A 516 -25.34 -11.02 -43.31
C VAL A 516 -26.01 -11.96 -44.29
N SER A 517 -26.31 -13.19 -43.87
CA SER A 517 -26.96 -14.21 -44.69
C SER A 517 -28.22 -13.64 -45.38
N PRO A 518 -28.40 -13.82 -46.71
CA PRO A 518 -29.56 -13.32 -47.47
C PRO A 518 -30.92 -13.83 -46.96
N SER A 519 -30.93 -14.82 -46.07
CA SER A 519 -32.13 -15.38 -45.46
C SER A 519 -32.66 -14.54 -44.28
N ALA A 520 -31.82 -13.74 -43.61
CA ALA A 520 -32.24 -12.83 -42.55
C ALA A 520 -32.86 -11.53 -43.09
N PHE A 521 -32.48 -11.09 -44.30
CA PHE A 521 -33.02 -9.89 -44.94
C PHE A 521 -34.41 -10.11 -45.57
N ARG A 522 -34.70 -11.33 -46.04
CA ARG A 522 -35.95 -11.63 -46.78
C ARG A 522 -37.22 -11.67 -45.92
N ARG A 523 -37.12 -11.71 -44.58
CA ARG A 523 -38.32 -11.72 -43.72
C ARG A 523 -38.86 -10.33 -43.37
N ASN A 524 -38.11 -9.25 -43.61
CA ASN A 524 -38.54 -7.89 -43.28
C ASN A 524 -38.71 -6.95 -44.50
N SER A 525 -38.62 -7.45 -45.74
CA SER A 525 -38.66 -6.60 -46.95
C SER A 525 -39.91 -6.73 -47.82
N LEU A 526 -41.03 -7.24 -47.29
CA LEU A 526 -42.34 -7.21 -47.97
C LEU A 526 -43.24 -6.05 -47.50
N ALA A 527 -42.67 -4.86 -47.37
CA ALA A 527 -43.44 -3.63 -47.23
C ALA A 527 -42.76 -2.50 -48.02
N GLY A 528 -43.41 -2.09 -49.11
CA GLY A 528 -43.26 -0.75 -49.68
C GLY A 528 -42.08 -0.54 -50.63
N ALA A 529 -42.26 -0.96 -51.88
CA ALA A 529 -41.61 -0.29 -53.00
C ALA A 529 -42.22 1.12 -53.14
N ASP A 530 -41.47 2.15 -52.76
CA ASP A 530 -41.55 3.48 -53.37
C ASP A 530 -40.30 4.31 -53.05
N SER A 531 -39.65 4.78 -54.13
CA SER A 531 -38.26 5.25 -54.16
C SER A 531 -38.01 6.66 -53.61
N VAL A 532 -38.92 7.21 -52.80
CA VAL A 532 -38.80 8.58 -52.25
C VAL A 532 -38.54 8.58 -50.73
N THR A 533 -38.84 7.50 -50.02
CA THR A 533 -38.64 7.38 -48.56
C THR A 533 -37.23 6.95 -48.15
N ALA A 534 -36.47 6.30 -49.03
CA ALA A 534 -35.09 5.85 -48.74
C ALA A 534 -34.07 7.00 -48.66
N ARG A 535 -34.41 8.22 -49.10
CA ARG A 535 -33.54 9.41 -49.00
C ARG A 535 -33.83 10.31 -47.80
N ARG A 536 -34.77 9.95 -46.91
CA ARG A 536 -35.10 10.74 -45.71
C ARG A 536 -34.73 10.09 -44.37
N GLN A 537 -34.07 8.94 -44.35
CA GLN A 537 -33.53 8.34 -43.11
C GLN A 537 -32.04 8.63 -42.85
N SER A 538 -31.45 9.56 -43.58
CA SER A 538 -30.20 10.22 -43.20
C SER A 538 -30.50 11.68 -42.83
N ALA A 539 -31.37 11.87 -41.83
CA ALA A 539 -31.57 13.14 -41.16
C ALA A 539 -32.11 12.88 -39.76
N ILE A 540 -31.37 13.35 -38.78
CA ILE A 540 -31.66 13.42 -37.36
C ILE A 540 -33.11 13.88 -37.12
N SER A 541 -33.82 13.21 -36.21
CA SER A 541 -35.02 13.75 -35.59
C SER A 541 -35.12 13.21 -34.16
N ASP A 542 -34.66 14.03 -33.23
CA ASP A 542 -35.16 14.09 -31.85
C ASP A 542 -36.69 13.92 -31.86
N LEU A 543 -37.19 12.85 -31.25
CA LEU A 543 -38.58 12.73 -30.82
C LEU A 543 -38.65 11.91 -29.54
N THR A 544 -38.35 12.56 -28.43
CA THR A 544 -38.99 12.23 -27.15
C THR A 544 -40.47 12.58 -27.26
N SER A 545 -41.36 11.57 -27.30
CA SER A 545 -42.75 11.75 -26.88
C SER A 545 -43.31 10.44 -26.33
N LEU A 546 -43.42 10.39 -25.00
CA LEU A 546 -44.36 9.51 -24.30
C LEU A 546 -45.78 10.11 -24.41
N PRO A 547 -46.84 9.30 -24.47
CA PRO A 547 -48.21 9.79 -24.50
C PRO A 547 -48.68 10.06 -23.06
N ILE A 548 -49.06 11.30 -22.76
CA ILE A 548 -49.88 11.62 -21.58
C ILE A 548 -51.11 12.40 -22.07
N TYR A 549 -52.28 11.94 -21.60
CA TYR A 549 -53.64 12.37 -21.92
C TYR A 549 -53.93 13.87 -21.64
N PRO A 550 -55.06 14.41 -22.17
CA PRO A 550 -55.24 15.83 -22.47
C PRO A 550 -55.82 16.63 -21.30
N GLY A 551 -55.46 17.92 -21.22
CA GLY A 551 -56.16 18.85 -20.34
C GLY A 551 -55.59 20.26 -20.32
N SER A 552 -56.41 21.21 -20.78
CA SER A 552 -56.38 22.64 -20.47
C SER A 552 -55.46 23.58 -21.28
N VAL A 553 -56.14 24.36 -22.12
CA VAL A 553 -55.71 25.55 -22.85
C VAL A 553 -55.56 26.74 -21.90
N ARG A 554 -54.44 27.49 -21.96
CA ARG A 554 -54.44 28.97 -22.07
C ARG A 554 -53.05 29.60 -22.21
N ASN A 555 -52.84 30.21 -23.37
CA ASN A 555 -52.12 31.45 -23.68
C ASN A 555 -51.16 32.05 -22.62
N ARG A 556 -49.89 32.27 -23.02
CA ARG A 556 -49.31 33.64 -23.12
C ARG A 556 -47.95 33.63 -23.83
N ARG A 557 -47.84 34.51 -24.82
CA ARG A 557 -46.60 35.00 -25.43
C ARG A 557 -45.85 35.90 -24.44
N SER A 558 -44.54 35.75 -24.32
CA SER A 558 -43.59 36.88 -24.21
C SER A 558 -42.14 36.38 -24.31
N SER A 559 -41.49 36.79 -25.39
CA SER A 559 -40.07 37.16 -25.53
C SER A 559 -39.14 36.91 -24.34
N PHE A 560 -38.17 36.01 -24.54
CA PHE A 560 -36.84 36.13 -23.95
C PHE A 560 -35.80 35.89 -25.05
N THR A 561 -35.03 36.93 -25.31
CA THR A 561 -33.76 36.93 -26.04
C THR A 561 -32.81 35.93 -25.37
N SER A 562 -32.53 34.80 -26.03
CA SER A 562 -31.42 33.94 -25.65
C SER A 562 -30.13 34.56 -26.16
N SER A 563 -29.31 35.01 -25.21
CA SER A 563 -27.87 35.13 -25.40
C SER A 563 -27.33 33.80 -25.92
N SER A 564 -26.65 33.83 -27.06
CA SER A 564 -25.85 32.71 -27.54
C SER A 564 -24.66 32.53 -26.59
N ILE A 565 -24.85 31.72 -25.55
CA ILE A 565 -23.73 31.11 -24.83
C ILE A 565 -23.08 30.17 -25.85
N GLY A 566 -21.88 30.52 -26.31
CA GLY A 566 -21.05 29.63 -27.12
C GLY A 566 -20.84 28.34 -26.35
N ARG A 567 -21.42 27.23 -26.84
CA ARG A 567 -21.08 25.90 -26.36
C ARG A 567 -19.68 25.60 -26.87
N THR A 568 -18.69 25.59 -25.98
CA THR A 568 -17.40 24.96 -26.23
C THR A 568 -17.63 23.50 -26.62
N PRO A 569 -16.92 22.95 -27.63
CA PRO A 569 -17.00 21.54 -27.95
C PRO A 569 -16.64 20.73 -26.70
N LEU A 570 -17.51 19.79 -26.34
CA LEU A 570 -17.36 18.98 -25.14
C LEU A 570 -16.28 17.94 -25.42
N ILE A 571 -15.07 18.17 -24.93
CA ILE A 571 -13.94 17.25 -25.11
C ILE A 571 -14.30 15.90 -24.51
N ARG A 572 -14.14 14.85 -25.32
CA ARG A 572 -14.69 13.53 -25.03
C ARG A 572 -13.67 12.57 -24.43
N ALA A 573 -12.39 12.72 -24.74
CA ALA A 573 -11.34 11.79 -24.33
C ALA A 573 -9.90 12.36 -24.49
N CYS A 574 -8.93 11.63 -23.94
CA CYS A 574 -7.51 11.78 -24.22
C CYS A 574 -7.07 10.68 -25.21
N LYS A 575 -6.29 11.03 -26.24
CA LYS A 575 -5.76 10.14 -27.28
C LYS A 575 -4.22 10.15 -27.19
N LEU A 576 -3.63 9.00 -26.91
CA LEU A 576 -2.18 8.76 -26.95
C LEU A 576 -1.78 8.31 -28.36
N MET A 577 -0.79 8.95 -28.97
CA MET A 577 -0.43 8.70 -30.37
C MET A 577 1.09 8.47 -30.50
N PRO A 578 1.56 7.22 -30.51
CA PRO A 578 2.96 6.91 -30.78
C PRO A 578 3.41 7.36 -32.17
N ILE A 579 4.59 7.98 -32.23
CA ILE A 579 5.19 8.51 -33.46
C ILE A 579 6.48 7.74 -33.77
N GLY A 580 6.64 7.37 -35.05
CA GLY A 580 7.86 6.74 -35.54
C GLY A 580 7.79 5.21 -35.47
N THR A 581 8.79 4.56 -34.88
CA THR A 581 8.84 3.10 -34.76
C THR A 581 7.97 2.61 -33.60
N CYS A 582 7.28 1.50 -33.80
CA CYS A 582 6.51 0.85 -32.73
C CYS A 582 7.46 0.37 -31.61
N PRO A 583 7.12 0.56 -30.33
CA PRO A 583 7.91 0.02 -29.23
C PRO A 583 8.08 -1.50 -29.31
N GLU A 584 9.23 -2.01 -28.87
CA GLU A 584 9.49 -3.46 -28.82
C GLU A 584 8.51 -4.16 -27.88
N LYS A 585 8.15 -3.49 -26.78
CA LYS A 585 7.24 -4.00 -25.77
C LYS A 585 6.16 -2.98 -25.45
N ILE A 586 4.91 -3.42 -25.47
CA ILE A 586 3.75 -2.60 -25.10
C ILE A 586 3.01 -3.30 -23.97
N THR A 587 2.86 -2.63 -22.83
CA THR A 587 2.14 -3.14 -21.67
C THR A 587 0.88 -2.30 -21.45
N VAL A 588 -0.29 -2.93 -21.38
CA VAL A 588 -1.57 -2.22 -21.20
C VAL A 588 -2.46 -2.90 -20.17
N ASN A 589 -3.45 -2.21 -19.62
CA ASN A 589 -4.60 -2.87 -18.98
C ASN A 589 -5.82 -2.86 -19.91
N LEU A 590 -6.84 -3.70 -19.63
CA LEU A 590 -8.04 -3.77 -20.48
C LEU A 590 -8.76 -2.42 -20.59
N ALA A 591 -8.77 -1.62 -19.51
CA ALA A 591 -9.38 -0.30 -19.53
C ALA A 591 -8.74 0.65 -20.56
N ALA A 592 -7.41 0.62 -20.72
CA ALA A 592 -6.71 1.39 -21.74
C ALA A 592 -7.10 0.98 -23.17
N LEU A 593 -7.36 -0.31 -23.40
CA LEU A 593 -7.79 -0.84 -24.69
C LEU A 593 -9.26 -0.52 -24.98
N ASP A 594 -10.14 -0.59 -23.98
CA ASP A 594 -11.57 -0.30 -24.11
C ASP A 594 -11.85 1.17 -24.41
N ALA A 595 -11.08 2.06 -23.78
CA ALA A 595 -11.21 3.49 -23.99
C ALA A 595 -10.69 3.93 -25.38
N SER A 596 -10.09 3.02 -26.17
CA SER A 596 -9.49 3.31 -27.48
C SER A 596 -8.55 4.53 -27.44
N ILE A 597 -7.85 4.70 -26.32
CA ILE A 597 -7.00 5.87 -26.07
C ILE A 597 -5.81 5.87 -27.03
N ILE A 598 -5.35 4.70 -27.47
CA ILE A 598 -4.14 4.60 -28.28
C ILE A 598 -4.48 4.68 -29.78
N SER A 599 -3.85 5.61 -30.48
CA SER A 599 -3.94 5.78 -31.92
C SER A 599 -2.66 5.35 -32.62
N TRP A 600 -2.80 4.42 -33.57
CA TRP A 600 -1.67 3.86 -34.32
C TRP A 600 -1.42 4.54 -35.68
N GLU A 601 -2.18 5.60 -36.00
CA GLU A 601 -2.19 6.23 -37.33
C GLU A 601 -0.83 6.76 -37.80
N ARG A 602 0.04 7.18 -36.86
CA ARG A 602 1.35 7.78 -37.14
C ARG A 602 2.54 6.83 -36.89
N VAL A 603 2.26 5.54 -36.64
CA VAL A 603 3.30 4.52 -36.47
C VAL A 603 3.74 4.01 -37.85
N LYS A 604 5.05 3.96 -38.09
CA LYS A 604 5.63 3.52 -39.37
C LYS A 604 5.66 2.00 -39.52
N THR A 605 5.68 1.27 -38.41
CA THR A 605 5.80 -0.19 -38.36
C THR A 605 4.54 -0.79 -37.73
N ASN A 606 3.78 -1.53 -38.51
CA ASN A 606 2.51 -2.15 -38.10
C ASN A 606 2.71 -3.42 -37.26
N LYS A 607 3.74 -3.46 -36.40
CA LYS A 607 4.19 -4.68 -35.74
C LYS A 607 4.57 -4.41 -34.29
N ILE A 608 3.93 -5.14 -33.37
CA ILE A 608 4.21 -5.17 -31.93
C ILE A 608 4.93 -6.48 -31.62
N THR A 609 6.20 -6.42 -31.21
CA THR A 609 6.99 -7.62 -30.91
C THR A 609 6.45 -8.36 -29.68
N LEU A 610 6.09 -7.63 -28.61
CA LEU A 610 5.47 -8.18 -27.42
C LEU A 610 4.37 -7.27 -26.87
N LEU A 611 3.14 -7.77 -26.83
CA LEU A 611 2.00 -7.16 -26.13
C LEU A 611 1.82 -7.83 -24.77
N GLN A 612 1.93 -7.05 -23.70
CA GLN A 612 1.61 -7.46 -22.34
C GLN A 612 0.28 -6.85 -21.90
N VAL A 613 -0.58 -7.66 -21.27
CA VAL A 613 -1.82 -7.17 -20.67
C VAL A 613 -1.81 -7.46 -19.16
N LEU A 614 -1.92 -6.41 -18.36
CA LEU A 614 -1.92 -6.47 -16.90
C LEU A 614 -3.28 -7.01 -16.41
N ALA A 615 -3.24 -8.08 -15.63
CA ALA A 615 -4.38 -8.53 -14.85
C ALA A 615 -4.53 -7.62 -13.62
N GLN A 616 -5.61 -6.84 -13.59
CA GLN A 616 -5.99 -5.98 -12.48
C GLN A 616 -7.34 -6.48 -11.94
N ASP A 617 -7.49 -6.60 -10.61
CA ASP A 617 -8.75 -7.02 -10.01
C ASP A 617 -9.68 -5.83 -9.78
N SER A 618 -10.96 -6.04 -10.04
CA SER A 618 -12.05 -5.15 -9.68
C SER A 618 -12.58 -5.57 -8.30
N ASN A 619 -12.06 -4.93 -7.24
CA ASN A 619 -12.66 -4.85 -5.90
C ASN A 619 -12.75 -6.14 -5.03
N SER A 620 -11.96 -7.20 -5.27
CA SER A 620 -11.99 -8.40 -4.43
C SER A 620 -10.69 -8.58 -3.64
N GLU A 621 -10.71 -8.41 -2.31
CA GLU A 621 -9.61 -8.88 -1.45
C GLU A 621 -9.58 -10.42 -1.49
N LEU A 622 -8.59 -10.99 -2.18
CA LEU A 622 -8.45 -12.44 -2.31
C LEU A 622 -7.84 -13.02 -1.02
N SER A 623 -8.68 -13.60 -0.17
CA SER A 623 -8.33 -14.08 1.18
C SER A 623 -7.81 -15.53 1.25
N CYS A 624 -7.83 -16.29 0.14
CA CYS A 624 -7.41 -17.70 0.11
C CYS A 624 -6.73 -18.09 -1.21
N PRO A 625 -5.58 -18.78 -1.21
CA PRO A 625 -4.86 -19.19 -2.43
C PRO A 625 -5.69 -20.04 -3.41
N TYR A 626 -6.62 -20.87 -2.90
CA TYR A 626 -7.48 -21.71 -3.75
C TYR A 626 -8.62 -20.93 -4.40
N ASP A 627 -9.24 -19.99 -3.67
CA ASP A 627 -10.26 -19.10 -4.24
C ASP A 627 -9.64 -18.09 -5.22
N SER A 628 -8.37 -17.74 -4.99
CA SER A 628 -7.57 -16.87 -5.84
C SER A 628 -7.34 -17.44 -7.23
N ILE A 629 -7.12 -18.76 -7.37
CA ILE A 629 -6.90 -19.39 -8.69
C ILE A 629 -8.12 -19.21 -9.58
N ARG A 630 -9.33 -19.37 -9.03
CA ARG A 630 -10.57 -19.22 -9.81
C ARG A 630 -10.75 -17.78 -10.27
N SER A 631 -10.74 -16.80 -9.36
CA SER A 631 -10.91 -15.38 -9.69
C SER A 631 -9.84 -14.92 -10.70
N LEU A 632 -8.59 -15.28 -10.44
CA LEU A 632 -7.47 -14.95 -11.32
C LEU A 632 -7.63 -15.58 -12.71
N SER A 633 -8.08 -16.84 -12.79
CA SER A 633 -8.34 -17.50 -14.07
C SER A 633 -9.46 -16.83 -14.86
N GLU A 634 -10.52 -16.37 -14.21
CA GLU A 634 -11.64 -15.66 -14.85
C GLU A 634 -11.15 -14.33 -15.46
N ASN A 635 -10.31 -13.59 -14.72
CA ASN A 635 -9.67 -12.36 -15.22
C ASN A 635 -8.71 -12.64 -16.40
N ILE A 636 -7.87 -13.68 -16.30
CA ILE A 636 -6.99 -14.09 -17.40
C ILE A 636 -7.81 -14.48 -18.64
N ILE A 637 -8.91 -15.21 -18.48
CA ILE A 637 -9.79 -15.61 -19.59
C ILE A 637 -10.45 -14.39 -20.22
N GLN A 638 -10.91 -13.42 -19.42
CA GLN A 638 -11.45 -12.15 -19.93
C GLN A 638 -10.42 -11.41 -20.78
N ILE A 639 -9.16 -11.37 -20.34
CA ILE A 639 -8.05 -10.80 -21.11
C ILE A 639 -7.87 -11.55 -22.43
N LEU A 640 -7.74 -12.87 -22.40
CA LEU A 640 -7.52 -13.68 -23.60
C LEU A 640 -8.64 -13.59 -24.64
N THR A 641 -9.88 -13.42 -24.19
CA THR A 641 -11.07 -13.37 -25.05
C THR A 641 -11.44 -11.96 -25.51
N TYR A 642 -10.67 -10.94 -25.11
CA TYR A 642 -10.87 -9.56 -25.50
C TYR A 642 -10.79 -9.37 -27.03
N PRO A 643 -11.64 -8.51 -27.65
CA PRO A 643 -11.64 -8.30 -29.09
C PRO A 643 -10.52 -7.36 -29.57
N TYR A 644 -9.25 -7.80 -29.46
CA TYR A 644 -8.06 -6.99 -29.80
C TYR A 644 -8.05 -6.39 -31.21
N HIS A 645 -8.62 -7.09 -32.19
CA HIS A 645 -8.75 -6.60 -33.58
C HIS A 645 -9.51 -5.28 -33.70
N ILE A 646 -10.35 -4.91 -32.71
CA ILE A 646 -11.09 -3.64 -32.68
C ILE A 646 -10.22 -2.51 -32.14
N SER A 647 -9.45 -2.75 -31.08
CA SER A 647 -8.64 -1.72 -30.37
C SER A 647 -7.24 -1.53 -30.96
N LEU A 648 -6.72 -2.54 -31.67
CA LEU A 648 -5.38 -2.55 -32.28
C LEU A 648 -5.48 -2.59 -33.81
N GLN A 649 -6.42 -1.85 -34.40
CA GLN A 649 -6.58 -1.75 -35.85
C GLN A 649 -5.26 -1.33 -36.51
N GLY A 650 -4.84 -2.06 -37.54
CA GLY A 650 -3.59 -1.73 -38.22
C GLY A 650 -2.35 -2.45 -37.69
N MET A 651 -2.42 -3.19 -36.57
CA MET A 651 -1.23 -3.73 -35.88
C MET A 651 -1.18 -5.26 -35.86
N PHE A 652 -0.03 -5.84 -36.19
CA PHE A 652 0.26 -7.28 -36.01
C PHE A 652 0.99 -7.51 -34.68
N VAL A 653 0.50 -8.42 -33.85
CA VAL A 653 1.15 -8.81 -32.58
C VAL A 653 1.94 -10.10 -32.81
N GLU A 654 3.22 -10.16 -32.43
CA GLU A 654 4.03 -11.39 -32.53
C GLU A 654 3.91 -12.30 -31.32
N LYS A 655 3.98 -11.69 -30.12
CA LYS A 655 3.90 -12.37 -28.84
C LYS A 655 2.92 -11.66 -27.93
N PHE A 656 2.18 -12.45 -27.17
CA PHE A 656 1.17 -12.00 -26.23
C PHE A 656 1.45 -12.58 -24.84
N GLN A 657 1.33 -11.76 -23.81
CA GLN A 657 1.54 -12.21 -22.45
C GLN A 657 0.58 -11.54 -21.46
N VAL A 658 -0.11 -12.34 -20.66
CA VAL A 658 -0.87 -11.84 -19.52
C VAL A 658 0.08 -11.72 -18.33
N VAL A 659 0.21 -10.54 -17.75
CA VAL A 659 1.08 -10.28 -16.61
C VAL A 659 0.23 -10.16 -15.35
N VAL A 660 0.51 -11.03 -14.38
CA VAL A 660 -0.16 -11.04 -13.07
C VAL A 660 0.87 -10.62 -12.02
N ALA A 661 0.70 -9.41 -11.48
CA ALA A 661 1.50 -8.94 -10.35
C ALA A 661 0.81 -9.36 -9.04
N LEU A 662 1.28 -10.45 -8.42
CA LEU A 662 0.58 -11.08 -7.29
C LEU A 662 0.58 -10.21 -6.02
N GLU A 663 1.61 -9.39 -5.82
CA GLU A 663 1.68 -8.45 -4.69
C GLU A 663 0.67 -7.31 -4.80
N VAL A 664 0.44 -6.81 -6.02
CA VAL A 664 -0.60 -5.80 -6.29
C VAL A 664 -2.00 -6.37 -5.99
N LEU A 665 -2.14 -7.70 -6.02
CA LEU A 665 -3.36 -8.43 -5.69
C LEU A 665 -3.41 -8.85 -4.21
N GLY A 666 -2.43 -8.48 -3.38
CA GLY A 666 -2.39 -8.83 -1.96
C GLY A 666 -2.09 -10.30 -1.65
N LEU A 667 -1.61 -11.07 -2.64
CA LEU A 667 -1.35 -12.50 -2.50
C LEU A 667 0.12 -12.77 -2.12
N ASP A 668 0.37 -13.03 -0.84
CA ASP A 668 1.69 -13.49 -0.37
C ASP A 668 1.84 -15.01 -0.55
N ILE A 669 2.55 -15.39 -1.60
CA ILE A 669 2.86 -16.80 -1.90
C ILE A 669 4.31 -17.08 -1.54
N GLN A 670 4.49 -17.94 -0.52
CA GLN A 670 5.81 -18.39 -0.08
C GLN A 670 6.63 -18.98 -1.24
N ARG A 671 7.94 -18.73 -1.24
CA ARG A 671 8.86 -19.08 -2.35
C ARG A 671 8.82 -20.55 -2.75
N ASN A 672 8.62 -21.45 -1.79
CA ASN A 672 8.46 -22.89 -1.97
C ASN A 672 7.14 -23.29 -2.64
N GLN A 673 6.09 -22.46 -2.55
CA GLN A 673 4.76 -22.71 -3.10
C GLN A 673 4.56 -22.10 -4.50
N ARG A 674 5.39 -21.13 -4.91
CA ARG A 674 5.26 -20.41 -6.20
C ARG A 674 5.15 -21.34 -7.42
N LYS A 675 5.94 -22.42 -7.46
CA LYS A 675 5.91 -23.42 -8.56
C LYS A 675 4.62 -24.24 -8.58
N GLN A 676 4.13 -24.62 -7.40
CA GLN A 676 2.90 -25.39 -7.26
C GLN A 676 1.70 -24.54 -7.68
N PHE A 677 1.65 -23.28 -7.22
CA PHE A 677 0.62 -22.32 -7.60
C PHE A 677 0.56 -22.10 -9.12
N ALA A 678 1.72 -21.90 -9.77
CA ALA A 678 1.79 -21.76 -11.23
C ALA A 678 1.24 -23.01 -11.96
N ALA A 679 1.59 -24.20 -11.49
CA ALA A 679 1.11 -25.46 -12.07
C ALA A 679 -0.41 -25.65 -11.88
N ASP A 680 -0.96 -25.25 -10.74
CA ASP A 680 -2.39 -25.37 -10.46
C ASP A 680 -3.20 -24.35 -11.27
N LEU A 681 -2.70 -23.12 -11.44
CA LEU A 681 -3.30 -22.13 -12.34
C LEU A 681 -3.29 -22.63 -13.80
N GLN A 682 -2.17 -23.19 -14.26
CA GLN A 682 -2.05 -23.75 -15.61
C GLN A 682 -3.06 -24.89 -15.84
N ARG A 683 -3.18 -25.83 -14.89
CA ARG A 683 -4.18 -26.91 -14.94
C ARG A 683 -5.61 -26.37 -14.98
N TYR A 684 -5.89 -25.34 -14.19
CA TYR A 684 -7.22 -24.75 -14.14
C TYR A 684 -7.58 -24.08 -15.48
N LEU A 685 -6.68 -23.28 -16.06
CA LEU A 685 -6.86 -22.68 -17.39
C LEU A 685 -7.06 -23.76 -18.48
N ALA A 686 -6.27 -24.83 -18.45
CA ALA A 686 -6.43 -25.96 -19.36
C ALA A 686 -7.82 -26.63 -19.20
N SER A 687 -8.32 -26.78 -17.97
CA SER A 687 -9.66 -27.31 -17.72
C SER A 687 -10.79 -26.45 -18.30
N LYS A 688 -10.53 -25.15 -18.50
CA LYS A 688 -11.43 -24.18 -19.15
C LYS A 688 -11.24 -24.10 -20.67
N GLY A 689 -10.34 -24.92 -21.24
CA GLY A 689 -10.06 -24.96 -22.68
C GLY A 689 -8.96 -24.01 -23.16
N HIS A 690 -8.23 -23.37 -22.24
CA HIS A 690 -7.13 -22.46 -22.54
C HIS A 690 -5.78 -23.12 -22.24
N ASN A 691 -5.15 -23.73 -23.25
CA ASN A 691 -3.84 -24.37 -23.13
C ASN A 691 -2.73 -23.30 -23.28
N ILE A 692 -2.40 -22.62 -22.18
CA ILE A 692 -1.36 -21.59 -22.13
C ILE A 692 -0.37 -21.94 -21.03
N ASP A 693 0.91 -21.68 -21.28
CA ASP A 693 1.96 -21.87 -20.29
C ASP A 693 1.97 -20.74 -19.25
N VAL A 694 2.12 -21.13 -17.97
CA VAL A 694 2.22 -20.21 -16.84
C VAL A 694 3.64 -20.23 -16.30
N PHE A 695 4.33 -19.10 -16.41
CA PHE A 695 5.72 -18.96 -16.01
C PHE A 695 5.87 -18.10 -14.76
N THR A 696 6.87 -18.44 -13.95
CA THR A 696 7.31 -17.64 -12.78
C THR A 696 8.61 -16.87 -13.05
N LYS A 697 9.12 -16.98 -14.28
CA LYS A 697 10.29 -16.27 -14.81
C LYS A 697 9.97 -15.77 -16.23
N PRO A 698 10.56 -14.67 -16.69
CA PRO A 698 10.37 -14.21 -18.06
C PRO A 698 10.95 -15.26 -19.02
N GLU A 699 10.10 -15.83 -19.87
CA GLU A 699 10.50 -16.79 -20.90
C GLU A 699 9.99 -16.30 -22.26
N GLU A 700 10.88 -16.23 -23.25
CA GLU A 700 10.64 -15.49 -24.50
C GLU A 700 10.13 -16.36 -25.65
N ASN A 701 9.99 -17.68 -25.46
CA ASN A 701 9.80 -18.63 -26.56
C ASN A 701 8.33 -18.93 -26.89
N CYS A 702 7.37 -18.48 -26.07
CA CYS A 702 5.95 -18.77 -26.28
C CYS A 702 5.25 -17.64 -27.05
N ARG A 703 4.31 -18.00 -27.94
CA ARG A 703 3.46 -17.04 -28.65
C ARG A 703 2.44 -16.38 -27.72
N ALA A 704 1.77 -17.17 -26.87
CA ALA A 704 0.88 -16.70 -25.81
C ALA A 704 1.32 -17.30 -24.47
N SER A 705 1.36 -16.50 -23.40
CA SER A 705 1.79 -16.96 -22.06
C SER A 705 1.11 -16.19 -20.93
N VAL A 706 1.17 -16.75 -19.71
CA VAL A 706 0.88 -16.04 -18.46
C VAL A 706 2.18 -15.91 -17.67
N PHE A 707 2.54 -14.70 -17.26
CA PHE A 707 3.69 -14.43 -16.42
C PHE A 707 3.25 -13.99 -15.03
N LEU A 708 3.60 -14.80 -14.04
CA LEU A 708 3.40 -14.51 -12.62
C LEU A 708 4.63 -13.76 -12.09
N LYS A 709 4.44 -12.48 -11.79
CA LYS A 709 5.47 -11.64 -11.18
C LYS A 709 5.37 -11.73 -9.66
N PHE A 710 6.47 -12.13 -9.05
CA PHE A 710 6.73 -12.09 -7.62
C PHE A 710 7.92 -11.14 -7.44
N ASP A 711 7.83 -10.09 -6.63
CA ASP A 711 9.01 -9.27 -6.34
C ASP A 711 9.88 -9.91 -5.23
#